data_AF-A0A938XUF2-F1
#
_entry.id   AF-A0A938XUF2-F1
#
_cell.length_a   1.000
_cell.length_b   1.000
_cell.length_c   1.000
_cell.angle_alpha   90.00
_cell.angle_beta   90.00
_cell.angle_gamma   90.00
#
_symmetry.space_group_name_H-M   'P 1'
#
loop_
_entity.id
_entity.type
_entity.pdbx_description
1 polymer ?
#
loop_
_entity_poly.entity_id
_entity_poly.type
_entity_poly.pdbx_seq_one_letter_code
_entity_poly.pdbx_strand_id
1 'polypeptide(L)'
;MFRKRVFSFWSSALVILLLLFLGGCSGGSGSSNSLYNLSGTVEDENGIGIEGVYISYSGSDATGSTETLSDGSWKLSALKDSVTITPRKEGYTFDPINRYISSAADDVDFRAEEIVIEKTELKTETLEVSNQSQTVEYANEIKVTVPGGMLSTEAELIISSLDSYPTLPENNGVIALFDVEIAEMDEFSKTIEIEFAYNPSDIPEGESADNVLKAIHWNKNKYVWEAKPITVDEERAKATLYTDTLSPVGVFMDSDLTVKNSQHFRLIYDKKMFVDPTEWNSQVEMADKLLHHLEEYYNVYTDDNSFNIPPPHWFQDGRILVRLDEDYVESEWSWKTGAIFMTSYNSRDELKEETAHELFHAVQASYYTTTVEMLFVGRRWWMEATADYAANIIAGAGSLEPIKSDYFIKPISMQNGEHEYQTAHLVDYIVKKGGIDFIEMWEAITNNPKIQVTESLDDYLYLATKEALPHYYHNFVRHMFFSDSAALKDSPADLGVSSNLLAEANSVEKTFNILEDGTASLWVVDVGMDDKKESRYLEFALDHDLSLSVYADVYISDGGRLGSATPIPDASLKYSDDKVLLEVPKNKLVYILATNTGENISTFNLTIRDRDPKLSIAPESLTGEYGEDYTFNFKAENLGEEIENLKFSWDFGDGIVDESSNLSQGETEVAVQNGTAEINVSHKYLAEGDFSIDLKVFDQSGKELEQAEAVVKIDLEQEVVITGARQFVWELRDGATETEHDFEAVVQPRDTGEYEFEWNFGDGITFSETGESSNVSHLYTDLKDGDFFTVTVTLYSLAGEKLAEDSISIEVIEEQAEIVEFIDPNLETAVREELNIPSREMTAADLEELTNLWAVKEEIYNLTGLEFAVNLKSLI
;
A
#
# COMPACT_ATOMS: atom_id res chain seq x y z
N MET A 1 -1.10 6.74 16.22
CA MET A 1 -2.22 5.83 16.53
C MET A 1 -3.42 6.66 16.91
N PHE A 2 -4.21 7.05 15.92
CA PHE A 2 -5.54 7.58 16.18
C PHE A 2 -6.52 6.44 16.36
N ARG A 3 -7.41 6.58 17.32
CA ARG A 3 -8.86 6.63 17.08
C ARG A 3 -9.48 7.15 18.38
N LYS A 4 -9.92 8.41 18.37
CA LYS A 4 -11.25 8.87 17.92
C LYS A 4 -12.37 8.53 18.90
N ARG A 5 -12.81 9.58 19.61
CA ARG A 5 -14.17 10.10 19.76
C ARG A 5 -15.34 9.13 19.97
N VAL A 6 -16.18 9.45 20.97
CA VAL A 6 -17.55 10.01 20.82
C VAL A 6 -17.99 10.56 22.20
N PHE A 7 -18.49 11.80 22.29
CA PHE A 7 -19.68 12.21 23.08
C PHE A 7 -19.97 13.67 22.67
N SER A 8 -20.99 13.98 21.88
CA SER A 8 -22.42 14.08 22.26
C SER A 8 -22.63 14.87 23.56
N PHE A 9 -22.78 16.18 23.42
CA PHE A 9 -23.53 17.08 24.31
C PHE A 9 -24.81 16.42 24.82
N TRP A 10 -25.12 16.43 26.12
CA TRP A 10 -26.49 16.61 26.64
C TRP A 10 -26.43 17.06 28.12
N SER A 11 -26.95 18.25 28.40
CA SER A 11 -27.60 18.54 29.68
C SER A 11 -29.12 18.36 29.48
N SER A 12 -29.68 17.43 30.25
CA SER A 12 -31.06 17.38 30.77
C SER A 12 -32.26 17.14 29.82
N ALA A 13 -32.53 15.85 29.57
CA ALA A 13 -33.80 15.10 29.50
C ALA A 13 -35.13 15.75 29.01
N LEU A 14 -35.65 15.26 27.87
CA LEU A 14 -37.02 14.72 27.75
C LEU A 14 -37.20 13.77 26.52
N VAL A 15 -37.37 12.47 26.79
CA VAL A 15 -38.20 11.44 26.08
C VAL A 15 -37.91 11.05 24.60
N ILE A 16 -37.28 9.86 24.45
CA ILE A 16 -37.52 8.74 23.49
C ILE A 16 -37.41 9.01 21.95
N LEU A 17 -36.41 8.41 21.26
CA LEU A 17 -36.51 7.30 20.26
C LEU A 17 -35.22 7.17 19.38
N LEU A 18 -34.71 5.93 19.24
CA LEU A 18 -33.92 5.31 18.14
C LEU A 18 -32.37 5.44 18.02
N LEU A 19 -31.69 4.35 18.44
CA LEU A 19 -30.62 3.52 17.81
C LEU A 19 -29.24 4.12 17.42
N LEU A 20 -28.12 3.75 18.11
CA LEU A 20 -27.16 2.61 17.88
C LEU A 20 -26.16 2.86 16.72
N PHE A 21 -24.85 2.59 16.72
CA PHE A 21 -23.89 1.77 17.47
C PHE A 21 -22.47 2.37 17.27
N LEU A 22 -21.57 2.29 18.26
CA LEU A 22 -20.15 1.98 18.02
C LEU A 22 -19.55 1.30 19.26
N GLY A 23 -19.01 0.10 19.06
CA GLY A 23 -18.10 -0.56 19.99
C GLY A 23 -16.76 -0.79 19.30
N GLY A 24 -15.70 -0.92 20.10
CA GLY A 24 -14.60 -1.83 19.81
C GLY A 24 -13.24 -1.24 19.46
N CYS A 25 -12.38 -1.28 20.48
CA CYS A 25 -10.95 -1.64 20.47
C CYS A 25 -9.87 -0.59 20.20
N SER A 26 -9.11 -0.38 21.29
CA SER A 26 -7.86 0.33 21.44
C SER A 26 -6.65 -0.60 21.33
N GLY A 27 -5.54 0.00 20.92
CA GLY A 27 -4.13 -0.41 21.10
C GLY A 27 -3.32 0.81 20.65
N GLY A 28 -2.21 1.26 21.22
CA GLY A 28 -1.37 0.85 22.35
C GLY A 28 0.10 1.16 21.98
N SER A 29 0.86 1.93 22.79
CA SER A 29 2.33 1.77 22.91
C SER A 29 2.95 2.68 24.01
N GLY A 30 3.48 2.04 25.07
CA GLY A 30 4.91 2.15 25.38
C GLY A 30 5.48 3.37 26.12
N SER A 31 4.95 3.73 27.29
CA SER A 31 5.75 4.32 28.38
C SER A 31 5.68 3.37 29.59
N SER A 32 6.75 3.28 30.39
CA SER A 32 6.92 2.28 31.46
C SER A 32 5.73 2.22 32.42
N ASN A 33 4.97 1.13 32.31
CA ASN A 33 3.67 0.91 32.97
C ASN A 33 3.84 0.40 34.41
N SER A 34 4.41 1.20 35.32
CA SER A 34 4.37 0.86 36.75
C SER A 34 3.02 1.25 37.30
N LEU A 35 2.10 0.29 37.35
CA LEU A 35 0.85 0.43 38.10
C LEU A 35 1.17 0.81 39.55
N TYR A 36 0.43 1.77 40.09
CA TYR A 36 0.55 2.16 41.48
C TYR A 36 -0.79 2.04 42.20
N ASN A 37 -0.71 2.07 43.53
CA ASN A 37 -1.87 1.97 44.41
C ASN A 37 -1.97 3.26 45.21
N LEU A 38 -3.20 3.63 45.56
CA LEU A 38 -3.49 4.73 46.45
C LEU A 38 -4.27 4.23 47.65
N SER A 39 -3.95 4.75 48.82
CA SER A 39 -4.77 4.60 50.01
C SER A 39 -4.76 5.88 50.83
N GLY A 40 -5.77 6.00 51.67
CA GLY A 40 -5.88 7.09 52.63
C GLY A 40 -7.08 6.86 53.53
N THR A 41 -7.43 7.90 54.26
CA THR A 41 -8.51 7.93 55.24
C THR A 41 -9.40 9.14 55.00
N VAL A 42 -10.66 9.00 55.38
CA VAL A 42 -11.58 10.13 55.49
C VAL A 42 -12.05 10.21 56.93
N GLU A 43 -11.66 11.27 57.62
CA GLU A 43 -11.93 11.47 59.05
C GLU A 43 -12.67 12.79 59.29
N ASP A 44 -13.49 12.85 60.33
CA ASP A 44 -14.09 14.09 60.80
C ASP A 44 -13.12 14.96 61.60
N GLU A 45 -13.63 16.07 62.12
CA GLU A 45 -12.85 16.99 62.94
C GLU A 45 -12.23 16.39 64.21
N ASN A 46 -12.80 15.28 64.71
CA ASN A 46 -12.38 14.60 65.92
C ASN A 46 -11.45 13.40 65.64
N GLY A 47 -11.07 13.18 64.38
CA GLY A 47 -10.29 12.02 63.95
C GLY A 47 -11.11 10.73 63.93
N ILE A 48 -12.43 10.81 63.77
CA ILE A 48 -13.31 9.65 63.63
C ILE A 48 -13.53 9.39 62.14
N GLY A 49 -13.19 8.18 61.69
CA GLY A 49 -13.37 7.77 60.30
C GLY A 49 -14.84 7.77 59.85
N ILE A 50 -15.09 8.24 58.63
CA ILE A 50 -16.42 8.38 58.05
C ILE A 50 -16.66 7.26 57.04
N GLU A 51 -17.59 6.36 57.37
CA GLU A 51 -18.00 5.23 56.52
C GLU A 51 -18.81 5.66 55.30
N GLY A 52 -18.66 4.96 54.18
CA GLY A 52 -19.51 5.12 53.00
C GLY A 52 -19.31 6.45 52.25
N VAL A 53 -18.15 7.08 52.41
CA VAL A 53 -17.73 8.19 51.55
C VAL A 53 -17.31 7.61 50.22
N TYR A 54 -17.92 8.09 49.15
CA TYR A 54 -17.65 7.67 47.79
C TYR A 54 -16.38 8.36 47.29
N ILE A 55 -15.28 7.62 47.17
CA ILE A 55 -14.01 8.10 46.62
C ILE A 55 -13.99 7.77 45.15
N SER A 56 -14.29 8.77 44.31
CA SER A 56 -14.15 8.65 42.87
C SER A 56 -12.75 9.04 42.41
N TYR A 57 -12.28 8.42 41.33
CA TYR A 57 -11.08 8.87 40.65
C TYR A 57 -11.34 9.06 39.17
N SER A 58 -10.66 10.05 38.57
CA SER A 58 -10.67 10.33 37.15
C SER A 58 -9.27 10.66 36.64
N GLY A 59 -8.80 9.94 35.63
CA GLY A 59 -7.61 10.24 34.85
C GLY A 59 -7.89 10.10 33.34
N SER A 60 -6.87 10.26 32.51
CA SER A 60 -6.96 10.24 31.05
C SER A 60 -7.62 8.96 30.48
N ASP A 61 -7.31 7.79 31.06
CA ASP A 61 -7.74 6.48 30.57
C ASP A 61 -8.62 5.69 31.56
N ALA A 62 -8.87 6.21 32.77
CA ALA A 62 -9.53 5.45 33.82
C ALA A 62 -10.39 6.32 34.72
N THR A 63 -11.64 5.90 34.91
CA THR A 63 -12.53 6.40 35.95
C THR A 63 -13.03 5.23 36.78
N GLY A 64 -13.27 5.48 38.06
CA GLY A 64 -13.78 4.46 38.95
C GLY A 64 -14.03 5.03 40.33
N SER A 65 -14.36 4.16 41.25
CA SER A 65 -14.69 4.56 42.60
C SER A 65 -14.50 3.44 43.61
N THR A 66 -14.37 3.83 44.86
CA THR A 66 -14.45 2.96 46.02
C THR A 66 -15.22 3.67 47.12
N GLU A 67 -15.56 2.95 48.18
CA GLU A 67 -16.19 3.54 49.38
C GLU A 67 -15.27 3.35 50.57
N THR A 68 -15.28 4.32 51.49
CA THR A 68 -14.58 4.19 52.76
C THR A 68 -15.22 3.11 53.63
N LEU A 69 -14.37 2.38 54.35
CA LEU A 69 -14.79 1.39 55.35
C LEU A 69 -15.31 2.08 56.63
N SER A 70 -15.77 1.28 57.60
CA SER A 70 -16.30 1.78 58.88
C SER A 70 -15.31 2.61 59.71
N ASP A 71 -14.01 2.50 59.41
CA ASP A 71 -12.93 3.27 60.05
C ASP A 71 -12.45 4.44 59.19
N GLY A 72 -13.16 4.78 58.10
CA GLY A 72 -12.81 5.87 57.19
C GLY A 72 -11.73 5.51 56.15
N SER A 73 -11.10 4.34 56.25
CA SER A 73 -10.04 3.96 55.31
C SER A 73 -10.56 3.58 53.93
N TRP A 74 -9.79 3.88 52.89
CA TRP A 74 -10.09 3.51 51.50
C TRP A 74 -8.83 3.11 50.73
N LYS A 75 -9.03 2.36 49.64
CA LYS A 75 -7.94 1.92 48.78
C LYS A 75 -8.37 1.78 47.33
N LEU A 76 -7.51 2.26 46.43
CA LEU A 76 -7.56 2.06 44.99
C LEU A 76 -6.30 1.33 44.54
N SER A 77 -6.41 0.51 43.49
CA SER A 77 -5.30 -0.32 43.02
C SER A 77 -5.28 -0.39 41.51
N ALA A 78 -4.10 -0.69 40.96
CA ALA A 78 -3.88 -0.76 39.51
C ALA A 78 -4.18 0.56 38.77
N LEU A 79 -3.83 1.69 39.39
CA LEU A 79 -3.93 3.00 38.77
C LEU A 79 -2.76 3.21 37.80
N LYS A 80 -3.05 3.92 36.71
CA LYS A 80 -2.13 4.23 35.62
C LYS A 80 -2.21 5.73 35.35
N ASP A 81 -1.07 6.34 35.02
CA ASP A 81 -0.94 7.78 34.79
C ASP A 81 -1.45 8.60 35.99
N SER A 82 -1.56 9.92 35.85
CA SER A 82 -2.07 10.76 36.92
C SER A 82 -3.59 10.66 37.07
N VAL A 83 -4.08 10.68 38.31
CA VAL A 83 -5.52 10.65 38.62
C VAL A 83 -5.89 11.76 39.60
N THR A 84 -7.07 12.33 39.42
CA THR A 84 -7.73 13.20 40.39
C THR A 84 -8.65 12.37 41.27
N ILE A 85 -8.48 12.43 42.58
CA ILE A 85 -9.28 11.74 43.59
C ILE A 85 -10.27 12.72 44.21
N THR A 86 -11.58 12.41 44.15
CA THR A 86 -12.65 13.27 44.66
C THR A 86 -13.57 12.49 45.62
N PRO A 87 -13.63 12.85 46.91
CA PRO A 87 -14.58 12.30 47.87
C PRO A 87 -15.98 12.90 47.69
N ARG A 88 -17.03 12.11 47.95
CA ARG A 88 -18.42 12.56 47.97
C ARG A 88 -19.27 11.79 48.96
N LYS A 89 -20.04 12.50 49.77
CA LYS A 89 -21.10 11.93 50.62
C LYS A 89 -22.17 12.99 50.85
N GLU A 90 -23.44 12.58 50.77
CA GLU A 90 -24.56 13.47 51.08
C GLU A 90 -24.46 14.02 52.51
N GLY A 91 -24.61 15.33 52.68
CA GLY A 91 -24.52 16.00 53.97
C GLY A 91 -23.11 16.31 54.46
N TYR A 92 -22.06 16.03 53.67
CA TYR A 92 -20.66 16.32 54.04
C TYR A 92 -19.95 17.14 52.95
N THR A 93 -19.05 18.02 53.38
CA THR A 93 -18.03 18.63 52.52
C THR A 93 -16.65 18.08 52.87
N PHE A 94 -15.66 18.26 52.00
CA PHE A 94 -14.34 17.65 52.14
C PHE A 94 -13.21 18.64 51.88
N ASP A 95 -12.16 18.54 52.69
CA ASP A 95 -10.93 19.32 52.56
C ASP A 95 -9.69 18.39 52.50
N PRO A 96 -8.88 18.46 51.42
CA PRO A 96 -9.12 19.21 50.19
C PRO A 96 -10.30 18.64 49.39
N ILE A 97 -10.93 19.45 48.54
CA ILE A 97 -12.09 19.02 47.71
C ILE A 97 -11.74 17.88 46.73
N ASN A 98 -10.48 17.82 46.29
CA ASN A 98 -9.90 16.73 45.53
C ASN A 98 -8.38 16.69 45.72
N ARG A 99 -7.72 15.62 45.27
CA ARG A 99 -6.26 15.52 45.22
C ARG A 99 -5.81 14.97 43.87
N TYR A 100 -4.85 15.63 43.23
CA TYR A 100 -4.17 15.14 42.05
C TYR A 100 -2.95 14.30 42.44
N ILE A 101 -2.88 13.05 41.98
CA ILE A 101 -1.82 12.11 42.34
C ILE A 101 -1.26 11.44 41.09
N SER A 102 0.06 11.45 40.95
CA SER A 102 0.79 10.92 39.78
C SER A 102 1.65 9.68 40.08
N SER A 103 1.72 9.24 41.35
CA SER A 103 2.49 8.07 41.78
C SER A 103 1.93 7.42 43.04
N ALA A 104 2.51 6.29 43.48
CA ALA A 104 2.05 5.57 44.67
C ALA A 104 2.08 6.45 45.93
N ALA A 105 0.97 6.51 46.65
CA ALA A 105 0.82 7.23 47.90
C ALA A 105 -0.12 6.48 48.85
N ASP A 106 0.15 6.51 50.15
CA ASP A 106 -0.65 5.84 51.18
C ASP A 106 -1.22 6.80 52.23
N ASP A 107 -1.10 8.10 51.98
CA ASP A 107 -1.50 9.26 52.80
C ASP A 107 -2.44 10.21 52.04
N VAL A 108 -3.29 9.66 51.17
CA VAL A 108 -4.29 10.43 50.40
C VAL A 108 -5.51 10.70 51.27
N ASP A 109 -5.32 11.52 52.29
CA ASP A 109 -6.32 11.76 53.33
C ASP A 109 -7.25 12.94 53.02
N PHE A 110 -8.50 12.84 53.46
CA PHE A 110 -9.50 13.91 53.38
C PHE A 110 -10.12 14.15 54.76
N ARG A 111 -10.37 15.41 55.09
CA ARG A 111 -11.16 15.79 56.26
C ARG A 111 -12.60 16.00 55.83
N ALA A 112 -13.53 15.31 56.45
CA ALA A 112 -14.96 15.46 56.21
C ALA A 112 -15.57 16.38 57.27
N GLU A 113 -16.37 17.35 56.82
CA GLU A 113 -17.12 18.24 57.70
C GLU A 113 -18.61 18.07 57.42
N GLU A 114 -19.41 17.82 58.47
CA GLU A 114 -20.87 17.75 58.34
C GLU A 114 -21.41 19.15 57.99
N ILE A 115 -22.27 19.21 56.97
CA ILE A 115 -22.77 20.48 56.47
C ILE A 115 -23.86 21.00 57.41
N VAL A 116 -23.50 22.05 58.16
CA VAL A 116 -24.42 22.77 59.04
C VAL A 116 -24.59 24.19 58.52
N ILE A 117 -25.72 24.46 57.88
CA ILE A 117 -26.13 25.82 57.48
C ILE A 117 -27.23 26.28 58.44
N GLU A 118 -26.86 27.14 59.38
CA GLU A 118 -27.81 27.86 60.24
C GLU A 118 -27.92 29.30 59.75
N LYS A 119 -29.16 29.83 59.71
CA LYS A 119 -29.43 31.17 59.19
C LYS A 119 -30.39 31.94 60.07
N THR A 120 -30.21 33.25 60.10
CA THR A 120 -31.09 34.21 60.77
C THR A 120 -31.71 35.14 59.73
N GLU A 121 -33.05 35.15 59.67
CA GLU A 121 -33.80 36.02 58.77
C GLU A 121 -33.55 37.51 59.11
N LEU A 122 -33.11 38.28 58.12
CA LEU A 122 -32.83 39.72 58.24
C LEU A 122 -33.96 40.56 57.65
N LYS A 123 -34.53 40.11 56.52
CA LYS A 123 -35.52 40.86 55.76
C LYS A 123 -36.38 39.91 54.92
N THR A 124 -37.69 40.07 55.06
CA THR A 124 -38.69 39.42 54.20
C THR A 124 -39.54 40.46 53.49
N GLU A 125 -39.78 40.26 52.20
CA GLU A 125 -40.63 41.13 51.39
C GLU A 125 -41.42 40.32 50.36
N THR A 126 -42.72 40.60 50.25
CA THR A 126 -43.59 39.94 49.26
C THR A 126 -43.37 40.56 47.88
N LEU A 127 -43.03 39.73 46.90
CA LEU A 127 -42.90 40.09 45.49
C LEU A 127 -44.20 39.82 44.74
N GLU A 128 -44.63 40.82 43.96
CA GLU A 128 -45.84 40.76 43.15
C GLU A 128 -45.58 40.17 41.75
N VAL A 129 -46.62 39.65 41.09
CA VAL A 129 -46.51 39.28 39.67
C VAL A 129 -46.48 40.55 38.82
N SER A 130 -45.29 40.93 38.33
CA SER A 130 -45.08 42.19 37.61
C SER A 130 -44.21 42.00 36.37
N ASN A 131 -44.45 42.78 35.31
CA ASN A 131 -43.58 42.87 34.13
C ASN A 131 -42.42 43.87 34.31
N GLN A 132 -42.35 44.56 35.45
CA GLN A 132 -41.25 45.44 35.83
C GLN A 132 -40.39 44.76 36.91
N SER A 133 -39.10 45.08 36.95
CA SER A 133 -38.20 44.56 37.97
C SER A 133 -38.59 45.06 39.36
N GLN A 134 -38.45 44.20 40.36
CA GLN A 134 -38.66 44.50 41.78
C GLN A 134 -37.32 44.41 42.51
N THR A 135 -37.19 45.11 43.63
CA THR A 135 -35.93 45.15 44.38
C THR A 135 -36.20 45.08 45.87
N VAL A 136 -35.42 44.24 46.56
CA VAL A 136 -35.42 44.13 48.02
C VAL A 136 -34.02 44.46 48.52
N GLU A 137 -33.92 45.38 49.47
CA GLU A 137 -32.64 45.86 50.01
C GLU A 137 -32.62 45.74 51.54
N TYR A 138 -31.48 45.32 52.09
CA TYR A 138 -31.24 45.26 53.52
C TYR A 138 -29.99 46.05 53.91
N ALA A 139 -30.16 46.98 54.86
CA ALA A 139 -29.10 47.76 55.53
C ALA A 139 -28.06 48.45 54.60
N ASN A 140 -28.35 48.62 53.31
CA ASN A 140 -27.38 49.01 52.27
C ASN A 140 -26.21 48.03 52.10
N GLU A 141 -26.29 46.83 52.70
CA GLU A 141 -25.28 45.76 52.61
C GLU A 141 -25.55 44.83 51.43
N ILE A 142 -26.82 44.52 51.18
CA ILE A 142 -27.24 43.67 50.06
C ILE A 142 -28.52 44.22 49.42
N LYS A 143 -28.57 44.15 48.10
CA LYS A 143 -29.71 44.53 47.28
C LYS A 143 -29.96 43.47 46.22
N VAL A 144 -31.14 42.86 46.24
CA VAL A 144 -31.56 41.82 45.30
C VAL A 144 -32.57 42.41 44.33
N THR A 145 -32.29 42.35 43.04
CA THR A 145 -33.17 42.82 41.96
C THR A 145 -33.69 41.64 41.16
N VAL A 146 -35.01 41.44 41.21
CA VAL A 146 -35.75 40.37 40.54
C VAL A 146 -36.36 40.92 39.25
N PRO A 147 -35.98 40.41 38.05
CA PRO A 147 -36.52 40.87 36.78
C PRO A 147 -38.03 40.72 36.63
N GLY A 148 -38.64 41.66 35.89
CA GLY A 148 -40.04 41.57 35.50
C GLY A 148 -40.37 40.33 34.67
N GLY A 149 -41.54 39.74 34.92
CA GLY A 149 -42.05 38.56 34.25
C GLY A 149 -41.30 37.28 34.62
N MET A 150 -40.71 37.22 35.82
CA MET A 150 -40.05 36.02 36.37
C MET A 150 -41.02 35.14 37.15
N LEU A 151 -41.90 35.74 37.95
CA LEU A 151 -42.84 35.03 38.83
C LEU A 151 -44.20 34.81 38.15
N SER A 152 -44.79 33.63 38.36
CA SER A 152 -46.13 33.27 37.89
C SER A 152 -47.21 33.41 38.98
N THR A 153 -46.79 33.50 40.25
CA THR A 153 -47.60 33.78 41.44
C THR A 153 -46.82 34.69 42.39
N GLU A 154 -47.50 35.35 43.32
CA GLU A 154 -46.84 36.08 44.42
C GLU A 154 -45.91 35.14 45.20
N ALA A 155 -44.75 35.65 45.63
CA ALA A 155 -43.74 34.88 46.37
C ALA A 155 -43.02 35.78 47.37
N GLU A 156 -42.59 35.22 48.51
CA GLU A 156 -41.77 35.94 49.48
C GLU A 156 -40.29 35.83 49.11
N LEU A 157 -39.59 36.96 49.09
CA LEU A 157 -38.13 37.02 49.05
C LEU A 157 -37.61 37.20 50.47
N ILE A 158 -36.73 36.29 50.88
CA ILE A 158 -36.12 36.26 52.20
C ILE A 158 -34.61 36.48 52.04
N ILE A 159 -34.06 37.45 52.78
CA ILE A 159 -32.62 37.67 52.94
C ILE A 159 -32.26 37.28 54.36
N SER A 160 -31.32 36.36 54.54
CA SER A 160 -30.84 35.89 55.83
C SER A 160 -29.33 36.04 55.97
N SER A 161 -28.84 36.29 57.19
CA SER A 161 -27.43 36.07 57.52
C SER A 161 -27.18 34.57 57.70
N LEU A 162 -25.94 34.14 57.49
CA LEU A 162 -25.50 32.81 57.82
C LEU A 162 -24.81 32.81 59.19
N ASP A 163 -25.38 32.08 60.15
CA ASP A 163 -24.88 31.93 61.52
C ASP A 163 -23.87 30.78 61.63
N SER A 164 -24.08 29.73 60.82
CA SER A 164 -23.16 28.61 60.60
C SER A 164 -23.21 28.24 59.13
N TYR A 165 -22.08 27.87 58.55
CA TYR A 165 -21.97 27.44 57.16
C TYR A 165 -20.68 26.61 56.98
N PRO A 166 -20.61 25.72 55.97
CA PRO A 166 -19.41 24.96 55.67
C PRO A 166 -18.22 25.87 55.43
N THR A 167 -17.04 25.41 55.85
CA THR A 167 -15.77 26.14 55.67
C THR A 167 -15.64 26.66 54.23
N LEU A 168 -15.37 27.97 54.09
CA LEU A 168 -15.12 28.58 52.78
C LEU A 168 -13.77 28.09 52.23
N PRO A 169 -13.61 27.91 50.91
CA PRO A 169 -12.31 27.59 50.30
C PRO A 169 -11.22 28.59 50.74
N GLU A 170 -9.98 28.13 50.89
CA GLU A 170 -8.90 28.89 51.53
C GLU A 170 -8.70 30.31 50.97
N ASN A 171 -8.61 31.27 51.92
CA ASN A 171 -7.96 32.59 51.86
C ASN A 171 -8.82 33.89 51.94
N ASN A 172 -9.53 34.03 53.08
CA ASN A 172 -9.51 35.17 54.02
C ASN A 172 -9.91 36.60 53.59
N GLY A 173 -11.22 36.82 53.46
CA GLY A 173 -11.80 38.14 53.69
C GLY A 173 -13.26 38.21 53.28
N VAL A 174 -14.17 37.57 54.02
CA VAL A 174 -15.62 37.67 53.75
C VAL A 174 -16.01 39.13 53.83
N ILE A 175 -16.38 39.70 52.69
CA ILE A 175 -16.86 41.07 52.57
C ILE A 175 -18.37 41.10 52.87
N ALA A 176 -19.09 40.14 52.31
CA ALA A 176 -20.52 39.98 52.48
C ALA A 176 -20.91 38.51 52.25
N LEU A 177 -21.79 37.95 53.08
CA LEU A 177 -22.27 36.57 52.92
C LEU A 177 -23.71 36.47 53.43
N PHE A 178 -24.62 36.06 52.55
CA PHE A 178 -26.05 36.02 52.81
C PHE A 178 -26.67 34.77 52.19
N ASP A 179 -27.81 34.34 52.72
CA ASP A 179 -28.72 33.44 52.02
C ASP A 179 -29.87 34.26 51.44
N VAL A 180 -30.14 34.05 50.16
CA VAL A 180 -31.26 34.69 49.45
C VAL A 180 -32.18 33.60 48.96
N GLU A 181 -33.46 33.68 49.30
CA GLU A 181 -34.47 32.72 48.88
C GLU A 181 -35.68 33.44 48.29
N ILE A 182 -36.31 32.83 47.28
CA ILE A 182 -37.61 33.24 46.78
C ILE A 182 -38.50 32.00 46.76
N ALA A 183 -39.44 31.92 47.70
CA ALA A 183 -40.23 30.70 47.96
C ALA A 183 -39.33 29.44 48.11
N GLU A 184 -39.83 28.26 47.75
CA GLU A 184 -39.07 26.99 47.70
C GLU A 184 -38.46 26.72 46.31
N MET A 185 -38.06 27.77 45.58
CA MET A 185 -37.50 27.66 44.22
C MET A 185 -35.97 27.72 44.22
N ASP A 186 -35.32 26.78 43.53
CA ASP A 186 -33.85 26.74 43.41
C ASP A 186 -33.33 27.29 42.06
N GLU A 187 -34.16 27.33 41.01
CA GLU A 187 -33.78 27.73 39.65
C GLU A 187 -34.79 28.72 39.03
N PHE A 188 -34.30 29.69 38.27
CA PHE A 188 -35.07 30.79 37.71
C PHE A 188 -34.87 30.91 36.19
N SER A 189 -35.93 31.28 35.47
CA SER A 189 -35.90 31.42 34.00
C SER A 189 -35.16 32.66 33.49
N LYS A 190 -34.75 33.55 34.39
CA LYS A 190 -34.05 34.82 34.11
C LYS A 190 -33.03 35.04 35.22
N THR A 191 -32.03 35.86 34.93
CA THR A 191 -30.95 36.18 35.85
C THR A 191 -31.39 37.21 36.90
N ILE A 192 -31.20 36.88 38.17
CA ILE A 192 -31.35 37.74 39.33
C ILE A 192 -30.03 38.50 39.54
N GLU A 193 -30.13 39.79 39.84
CA GLU A 193 -29.00 40.65 40.18
C GLU A 193 -28.90 40.77 41.71
N ILE A 194 -27.73 40.48 42.27
CA ILE A 194 -27.44 40.60 43.71
C ILE A 194 -26.25 41.53 43.86
N GLU A 195 -26.50 42.73 44.40
CA GLU A 195 -25.50 43.76 44.65
C GLU A 195 -25.12 43.78 46.14
N PHE A 196 -23.82 43.65 46.42
CA PHE A 196 -23.22 43.68 47.75
C PHE A 196 -22.45 44.99 47.95
N ALA A 197 -22.51 45.56 49.15
CA ALA A 197 -21.61 46.66 49.53
C ALA A 197 -20.28 46.12 50.06
N TYR A 198 -19.20 46.85 49.80
CA TYR A 198 -17.90 46.60 50.42
C TYR A 198 -17.30 47.90 50.96
N ASN A 199 -16.40 47.81 51.94
CA ASN A 199 -15.67 48.96 52.46
C ASN A 199 -14.35 49.11 51.67
N PRO A 200 -14.12 50.22 50.96
CA PRO A 200 -12.88 50.43 50.21
C PRO A 200 -11.60 50.36 51.05
N SER A 201 -11.69 50.58 52.36
CA SER A 201 -10.55 50.48 53.27
C SER A 201 -10.09 49.04 53.53
N ASP A 202 -10.92 48.06 53.19
CA ASP A 202 -10.60 46.63 53.33
C ASP A 202 -9.77 46.14 52.13
N ILE A 203 -9.71 46.92 51.04
CA ILE A 203 -8.90 46.60 49.85
C ILE A 203 -7.42 46.88 50.17
N PRO A 204 -6.49 45.93 49.90
CA PRO A 204 -5.07 46.11 50.16
C PRO A 204 -4.48 47.34 49.47
N GLU A 205 -3.50 47.99 50.13
CA GLU A 205 -2.86 49.19 49.59
C GLU A 205 -2.16 48.87 48.25
N GLY A 206 -2.61 49.52 47.17
CA GLY A 206 -2.09 49.34 45.81
C GLY A 206 -2.90 48.38 44.93
N GLU A 207 -3.93 47.73 45.48
CA GLU A 207 -4.86 46.87 44.72
C GLU A 207 -6.16 47.60 44.35
N SER A 208 -6.89 47.07 43.38
CA SER A 208 -8.25 47.51 43.02
C SER A 208 -9.27 46.47 43.49
N ALA A 209 -10.47 46.90 43.84
CA ALA A 209 -11.49 46.00 44.34
C ALA A 209 -11.92 44.99 43.27
N ASP A 210 -11.94 45.38 42.00
CA ASP A 210 -12.22 44.47 40.87
C ASP A 210 -11.21 43.32 40.74
N ASN A 211 -9.95 43.54 41.15
CA ASN A 211 -8.90 42.52 41.05
C ASN A 211 -9.03 41.46 42.15
N VAL A 212 -9.35 41.90 43.37
CA VAL A 212 -9.28 41.06 44.57
C VAL A 212 -10.64 40.54 45.02
N LEU A 213 -11.75 41.15 44.62
CA LEU A 213 -13.08 40.66 44.99
C LEU A 213 -13.51 39.52 44.07
N LYS A 214 -14.00 38.45 44.67
CA LYS A 214 -14.62 37.30 44.02
C LYS A 214 -15.96 37.04 44.67
N ALA A 215 -16.92 36.48 43.93
CA ALA A 215 -18.09 35.90 44.56
C ALA A 215 -18.03 34.40 44.63
N ILE A 216 -18.75 33.87 45.60
CA ILE A 216 -19.02 32.46 45.80
C ILE A 216 -20.51 32.24 45.89
N HIS A 217 -20.94 31.05 45.49
CA HIS A 217 -22.30 30.56 45.61
C HIS A 217 -22.24 29.10 46.07
N TRP A 218 -23.07 28.74 47.04
CA TRP A 218 -23.15 27.38 47.55
C TRP A 218 -23.87 26.47 46.55
N ASN A 219 -23.17 25.49 46.00
CA ASN A 219 -23.79 24.51 45.11
C ASN A 219 -24.43 23.39 45.93
N LYS A 220 -25.76 23.45 46.10
CA LYS A 220 -26.54 22.46 46.87
C LYS A 220 -26.44 21.02 46.35
N ASN A 221 -26.10 20.82 45.07
CA ASN A 221 -25.99 19.49 44.46
C ASN A 221 -24.61 18.85 44.63
N LYS A 222 -23.58 19.69 44.69
CA LYS A 222 -22.18 19.27 44.85
C LYS A 222 -21.67 19.40 46.28
N TYR A 223 -22.41 20.10 47.15
CA TYR A 223 -22.04 20.34 48.55
C TYR A 223 -20.72 21.10 48.72
N VAL A 224 -20.47 22.06 47.83
CA VAL A 224 -19.24 22.86 47.77
C VAL A 224 -19.57 24.31 47.38
N TRP A 225 -18.73 25.24 47.84
CA TRP A 225 -18.76 26.62 47.37
C TRP A 225 -18.15 26.71 45.97
N GLU A 226 -18.85 27.34 45.03
CA GLU A 226 -18.37 27.57 43.66
C GLU A 226 -18.13 29.06 43.43
N ALA A 227 -16.99 29.39 42.82
CA ALA A 227 -16.71 30.75 42.40
C ALA A 227 -17.72 31.22 41.34
N LYS A 228 -18.11 32.49 41.41
CA LYS A 228 -19.00 33.15 40.46
C LYS A 228 -18.37 34.48 40.00
N PRO A 229 -18.50 34.81 38.71
CA PRO A 229 -18.05 36.11 38.22
C PRO A 229 -18.87 37.23 38.85
N ILE A 230 -18.22 38.35 39.12
CA ILE A 230 -18.84 39.59 39.61
C ILE A 230 -18.44 40.77 38.74
N THR A 231 -19.22 41.85 38.85
CA THR A 231 -18.85 43.18 38.37
C THR A 231 -18.62 44.08 39.57
N VAL A 232 -17.51 44.83 39.60
CA VAL A 232 -17.23 45.77 40.70
C VAL A 232 -17.38 47.21 40.23
N ASP A 233 -18.20 47.98 40.95
CA ASP A 233 -18.35 49.43 40.82
C ASP A 233 -17.60 50.11 41.97
N GLU A 234 -16.37 50.55 41.68
CA GLU A 234 -15.49 51.14 42.69
C GLU A 234 -15.91 52.54 43.15
N GLU A 235 -16.66 53.29 42.32
CA GLU A 235 -17.17 54.61 42.68
C GLU A 235 -18.30 54.48 43.72
N ARG A 236 -19.15 53.47 43.56
CA ARG A 236 -20.26 53.17 44.48
C ARG A 236 -19.87 52.22 45.61
N ALA A 237 -18.67 51.65 45.57
CA ALA A 237 -18.20 50.59 46.45
C ALA A 237 -19.18 49.40 46.49
N LYS A 238 -19.58 48.91 45.31
CA LYS A 238 -20.52 47.81 45.12
C LYS A 238 -19.91 46.68 44.30
N ALA A 239 -20.25 45.44 44.64
CA ALA A 239 -19.91 44.24 43.88
C ALA A 239 -21.21 43.52 43.51
N THR A 240 -21.41 43.24 42.22
CA THR A 240 -22.67 42.70 41.70
C THR A 240 -22.45 41.32 41.11
N LEU A 241 -23.21 40.35 41.60
CA LEU A 241 -23.30 38.99 41.11
C LEU A 241 -24.61 38.81 40.34
N TYR A 242 -24.53 38.07 39.25
CA TYR A 242 -25.67 37.70 38.43
C TYR A 242 -25.87 36.18 38.49
N THR A 243 -27.07 35.74 38.90
CA THR A 243 -27.36 34.31 39.10
C THR A 243 -28.78 33.96 38.70
N ASP A 244 -28.97 32.78 38.11
CA ASP A 244 -30.27 32.15 37.86
C ASP A 244 -30.61 31.07 38.88
N THR A 245 -29.76 30.87 39.90
CA THR A 245 -29.99 30.01 41.05
C THR A 245 -29.85 30.79 42.34
N LEU A 246 -30.65 30.43 43.34
CA LEU A 246 -30.58 31.04 44.66
C LEU A 246 -30.09 30.03 45.70
N SER A 247 -29.04 30.42 46.40
CA SER A 247 -28.44 29.70 47.51
C SER A 247 -27.61 30.69 48.33
N PRO A 248 -27.00 30.24 49.44
CA PRO A 248 -25.99 31.03 50.13
C PRO A 248 -24.96 31.60 49.13
N VAL A 249 -24.79 32.92 49.17
CA VAL A 249 -24.00 33.68 48.20
C VAL A 249 -23.25 34.79 48.93
N GLY A 250 -22.03 35.05 48.48
CA GLY A 250 -21.21 36.07 49.11
C GLY A 250 -20.11 36.60 48.22
N VAL A 251 -19.49 37.68 48.68
CA VAL A 251 -18.29 38.28 48.12
C VAL A 251 -17.17 38.13 49.14
N PHE A 252 -16.01 37.71 48.68
CA PHE A 252 -14.80 37.56 49.47
C PHE A 252 -13.60 38.16 48.74
N MET A 253 -12.54 38.40 49.49
CA MET A 253 -11.26 38.86 48.97
C MET A 253 -10.35 37.66 48.70
N ASP A 254 -9.90 37.51 47.47
CA ASP A 254 -8.90 36.53 47.05
C ASP A 254 -7.51 37.20 47.03
N SER A 255 -6.66 36.84 47.99
CA SER A 255 -5.35 37.47 48.19
C SER A 255 -4.17 36.75 47.54
N ASP A 256 -4.41 35.62 46.84
CA ASP A 256 -3.37 34.82 46.18
C ASP A 256 -3.24 35.11 44.68
N LEU A 257 -4.28 35.64 44.02
CA LEU A 257 -4.18 36.09 42.64
C LEU A 257 -3.22 37.27 42.49
N THR A 258 -2.47 37.25 41.39
CA THR A 258 -1.55 38.32 41.03
C THR A 258 -1.87 38.85 39.66
N VAL A 259 -1.87 40.18 39.53
CA VAL A 259 -2.05 40.86 38.24
C VAL A 259 -0.70 41.32 37.72
N LYS A 260 -0.41 40.98 36.46
CA LYS A 260 0.70 41.54 35.69
C LYS A 260 0.13 42.18 34.42
N ASN A 261 0.54 43.41 34.17
CA ASN A 261 0.13 44.14 32.98
C ASN A 261 1.33 44.32 32.04
N SER A 262 1.07 44.20 30.75
CA SER A 262 1.95 44.61 29.67
C SER A 262 1.28 45.69 28.82
N GLN A 263 1.81 45.95 27.61
CA GLN A 263 1.26 46.95 26.70
C GLN A 263 -0.14 46.55 26.25
N HIS A 264 -0.31 45.31 25.80
CA HIS A 264 -1.55 44.80 25.21
C HIS A 264 -2.31 43.83 26.11
N PHE A 265 -1.69 43.28 27.16
CA PHE A 265 -2.30 42.21 27.97
C PHE A 265 -2.39 42.54 29.45
N ARG A 266 -3.47 42.06 30.07
CA ARG A 266 -3.63 41.94 31.52
C ARG A 266 -3.63 40.45 31.85
N LEU A 267 -2.54 39.96 32.40
CA LEU A 267 -2.42 38.61 32.92
C LEU A 267 -2.83 38.56 34.38
N ILE A 268 -3.74 37.66 34.71
CA ILE A 268 -4.10 37.33 36.08
C ILE A 268 -3.78 35.86 36.30
N TYR A 269 -2.94 35.56 37.27
CA TYR A 269 -2.49 34.20 37.55
C TYR A 269 -2.53 33.88 39.04
N ASP A 270 -2.73 32.60 39.34
CA ASP A 270 -2.69 32.09 40.72
C ASP A 270 -1.23 31.86 41.17
N LYS A 271 -0.86 32.39 42.35
CA LYS A 271 0.44 32.13 42.98
C LYS A 271 0.56 30.70 43.51
N LYS A 272 -0.55 29.98 43.68
CA LYS A 272 -0.59 28.61 44.18
C LYS A 272 -0.62 27.55 43.08
N MET A 273 -0.86 27.93 41.82
CA MET A 273 -0.89 26.98 40.69
C MET A 273 0.36 26.09 40.70
N PHE A 274 0.17 24.79 40.50
CA PHE A 274 1.29 23.89 40.34
C PHE A 274 2.09 24.27 39.08
N VAL A 275 3.41 24.32 39.21
CA VAL A 275 4.32 24.36 38.06
C VAL A 275 5.37 23.29 38.26
N ASP A 276 5.69 22.56 37.18
CA ASP A 276 6.72 21.52 37.25
C ASP A 276 8.06 22.15 37.66
N PRO A 277 8.62 21.81 38.84
CA PRO A 277 9.85 22.41 39.33
C PRO A 277 11.09 22.01 38.53
N THR A 278 10.97 21.05 37.61
CA THR A 278 12.04 20.67 36.68
C THR A 278 12.16 21.63 35.49
N GLU A 279 11.05 22.28 35.11
CA GLU A 279 10.97 23.20 33.98
C GLU A 279 10.87 24.67 34.43
N TRP A 280 10.26 24.93 35.58
CA TRP A 280 9.94 26.26 36.08
C TRP A 280 10.54 26.51 37.48
N ASN A 281 11.18 27.66 37.68
CA ASN A 281 11.69 28.02 39.01
C ASN A 281 10.58 28.57 39.93
N SER A 282 9.50 29.11 39.36
CA SER A 282 8.33 29.62 40.09
C SER A 282 7.15 29.91 39.15
N GLN A 283 5.96 30.03 39.73
CA GLN A 283 4.73 30.52 39.10
C GLN A 283 4.93 31.91 38.48
N VAL A 284 5.68 32.77 39.16
CA VAL A 284 6.00 34.12 38.70
C VAL A 284 6.83 34.08 37.41
N GLU A 285 7.79 33.15 37.31
CA GLU A 285 8.59 32.98 36.09
C GLU A 285 7.73 32.53 34.91
N MET A 286 6.83 31.56 35.13
CA MET A 286 5.91 31.11 34.09
C MET A 286 5.02 32.26 33.61
N ALA A 287 4.44 33.02 34.55
CA ALA A 287 3.61 34.18 34.22
C ALA A 287 4.40 35.26 33.44
N ASP A 288 5.65 35.54 33.81
CA ASP A 288 6.52 36.46 33.07
C ASP A 288 6.85 35.96 31.66
N LYS A 289 7.04 34.64 31.51
CA LYS A 289 7.30 34.03 30.20
C LYS A 289 6.07 34.02 29.30
N LEU A 290 4.90 33.67 29.83
CA LEU A 290 3.64 33.79 29.12
C LEU A 290 3.41 35.22 28.64
N LEU A 291 3.53 36.20 29.53
CA LEU A 291 3.32 37.61 29.19
C LEU A 291 4.33 38.11 28.14
N HIS A 292 5.57 37.63 28.20
CA HIS A 292 6.57 37.93 27.18
C HIS A 292 6.21 37.36 25.80
N HIS A 293 5.79 36.09 25.74
CA HIS A 293 5.39 35.44 24.48
C HIS A 293 4.12 36.05 23.89
N LEU A 294 3.15 36.43 24.72
CA LEU A 294 1.96 37.15 24.28
C LEU A 294 2.31 38.45 23.56
N GLU A 295 3.20 39.26 24.14
CA GLU A 295 3.66 40.51 23.52
C GLU A 295 4.48 40.27 22.25
N GLU A 296 5.36 39.27 22.28
CA GLU A 296 6.14 38.85 21.11
C GLU A 296 5.21 38.49 19.93
N TYR A 297 4.28 37.57 20.14
CA TYR A 297 3.38 37.09 19.09
C TYR A 297 2.31 38.09 18.69
N TYR A 298 1.88 38.97 19.60
CA TYR A 298 1.03 40.10 19.24
C TYR A 298 1.70 40.95 18.17
N ASN A 299 2.99 41.30 18.35
CA ASN A 299 3.74 42.08 17.38
C ASN A 299 3.99 41.28 16.09
N VAL A 300 4.28 39.98 16.18
CA VAL A 300 4.44 39.14 14.98
C VAL A 300 3.16 39.13 14.14
N TYR A 301 1.99 38.94 14.76
CA TYR A 301 0.74 38.92 14.01
C TYR A 301 0.35 40.31 13.51
N THR A 302 0.43 41.34 14.35
CA THR A 302 -0.06 42.69 13.99
C THR A 302 0.98 43.51 13.24
N ASP A 303 2.12 43.82 13.87
CA ASP A 303 3.12 44.73 13.31
C ASP A 303 3.90 44.10 12.14
N ASP A 304 4.35 42.85 12.28
CA ASP A 304 5.20 42.20 11.28
C ASP A 304 4.41 41.60 10.10
N ASN A 305 3.20 41.11 10.36
CA ASN A 305 2.36 40.43 9.36
C ASN A 305 1.02 41.15 9.08
N SER A 306 0.77 42.33 9.65
CA SER A 306 -0.41 43.16 9.31
C SER A 306 -1.78 42.47 9.49
N PHE A 307 -1.89 41.44 10.35
CA PHE A 307 -3.20 40.93 10.74
C PHE A 307 -3.99 41.99 11.53
N ASN A 308 -5.31 41.88 11.50
CA ASN A 308 -6.17 42.76 12.28
C ASN A 308 -5.87 42.65 13.79
N ILE A 309 -5.98 43.79 14.46
CA ILE A 309 -5.73 43.88 15.90
C ILE A 309 -6.79 43.05 16.65
N PRO A 310 -6.39 42.10 17.51
CA PRO A 310 -7.33 41.33 18.31
C PRO A 310 -8.14 42.27 19.21
N PRO A 311 -9.47 42.09 19.32
CA PRO A 311 -10.32 43.00 20.08
C PRO A 311 -9.96 42.94 21.57
N PRO A 312 -9.89 44.09 22.25
CA PRO A 312 -9.65 44.09 23.69
C PRO A 312 -10.84 43.45 24.43
N HIS A 313 -10.55 42.90 25.61
CA HIS A 313 -11.60 42.44 26.52
C HIS A 313 -12.47 43.64 26.95
N TRP A 314 -13.66 43.42 27.51
CA TRP A 314 -14.62 44.49 27.92
C TRP A 314 -14.12 45.42 29.05
N PHE A 315 -12.82 45.40 29.37
CA PHE A 315 -12.18 46.36 30.26
C PHE A 315 -12.02 47.74 29.61
N GLN A 316 -12.04 48.80 30.43
CA GLN A 316 -11.91 50.19 29.96
C GLN A 316 -10.47 50.60 29.60
N ASP A 317 -9.48 49.73 29.79
CA ASP A 317 -8.06 50.03 29.57
C ASP A 317 -7.50 49.53 28.22
N GLY A 318 -8.33 48.87 27.41
CA GLY A 318 -7.97 48.43 26.07
C GLY A 318 -7.03 47.23 26.00
N ARG A 319 -6.87 46.47 27.08
CA ARG A 319 -6.03 45.25 27.13
C ARG A 319 -6.85 43.97 26.92
N ILE A 320 -6.19 42.93 26.42
CA ILE A 320 -6.73 41.57 26.35
C ILE A 320 -6.54 40.89 27.71
N LEU A 321 -7.58 40.25 28.22
CA LEU A 321 -7.53 39.48 29.45
C LEU A 321 -6.88 38.12 29.20
N VAL A 322 -5.89 37.78 30.01
CA VAL A 322 -5.32 36.44 30.07
C VAL A 322 -5.45 35.91 31.50
N ARG A 323 -5.93 34.68 31.63
CA ARG A 323 -5.96 33.91 32.88
C ARG A 323 -4.96 32.79 32.79
N LEU A 324 -4.19 32.57 33.85
CA LEU A 324 -3.28 31.44 33.97
C LEU A 324 -3.56 30.73 35.30
N ASP A 325 -4.07 29.50 35.21
CA ASP A 325 -4.57 28.74 36.35
C ASP A 325 -4.46 27.22 36.10
N GLU A 326 -4.54 26.41 37.15
CA GLU A 326 -4.60 24.93 37.07
C GLU A 326 -6.02 24.39 36.88
N ASP A 327 -7.04 25.25 37.01
CA ASP A 327 -8.46 24.90 36.88
C ASP A 327 -8.91 24.59 35.44
N TYR A 328 -8.09 24.89 34.42
CA TYR A 328 -8.42 24.70 33.01
C TYR A 328 -7.89 23.36 32.49
N VAL A 329 -8.78 22.57 31.88
CA VAL A 329 -8.43 21.26 31.28
C VAL A 329 -7.54 21.40 30.05
N GLU A 330 -7.79 22.44 29.25
CA GLU A 330 -7.00 22.83 28.09
C GLU A 330 -6.99 24.36 28.01
N SER A 331 -5.98 24.94 27.36
CA SER A 331 -6.02 26.38 27.06
C SER A 331 -7.10 26.64 26.03
N GLU A 332 -7.76 27.79 26.15
CA GLU A 332 -8.78 28.20 25.20
C GLU A 332 -8.88 29.72 25.12
N TRP A 333 -9.05 30.23 23.91
CA TRP A 333 -9.62 31.53 23.68
C TRP A 333 -11.14 31.44 23.77
N SER A 334 -11.70 32.19 24.71
CA SER A 334 -13.14 32.18 24.92
C SER A 334 -13.83 33.18 24.01
N TRP A 335 -14.57 32.64 23.05
CA TRP A 335 -15.43 33.41 22.19
C TRP A 335 -16.55 34.19 22.89
N LYS A 336 -16.89 33.84 24.15
CA LYS A 336 -17.93 34.53 24.92
C LYS A 336 -17.41 35.83 25.53
N THR A 337 -16.18 35.81 26.02
CA THR A 337 -15.59 36.91 26.81
C THR A 337 -14.48 37.63 26.05
N GLY A 338 -13.90 37.00 25.03
CA GLY A 338 -12.68 37.45 24.36
C GLY A 338 -11.42 37.27 25.21
N ALA A 339 -11.51 36.57 26.34
CA ALA A 339 -10.37 36.27 27.20
C ALA A 339 -9.61 35.04 26.70
N ILE A 340 -8.30 35.01 26.96
CA ILE A 340 -7.45 33.84 26.78
C ILE A 340 -7.33 33.14 28.13
N PHE A 341 -7.73 31.88 28.20
CA PHE A 341 -7.56 31.02 29.36
C PHE A 341 -6.39 30.09 29.07
N MET A 342 -5.34 30.17 29.88
CA MET A 342 -4.14 29.35 29.78
C MET A 342 -4.13 28.37 30.95
N THR A 343 -3.89 27.09 30.69
CA THR A 343 -3.60 26.12 31.75
C THR A 343 -2.13 26.19 32.18
N SER A 344 -1.81 25.67 33.37
CA SER A 344 -0.42 25.50 33.82
C SER A 344 0.26 24.37 33.04
N TYR A 345 1.19 24.70 32.16
CA TYR A 345 1.92 23.72 31.36
C TYR A 345 3.19 23.21 32.05
N ASN A 346 3.46 21.91 31.91
CA ASN A 346 4.68 21.32 32.42
C ASN A 346 5.88 21.72 31.57
N SER A 347 5.72 21.90 30.25
CA SER A 347 6.81 22.25 29.32
C SER A 347 6.81 23.73 28.93
N ARG A 348 8.01 24.31 28.80
CA ARG A 348 8.20 25.67 28.25
C ARG A 348 7.83 25.76 26.77
N ASP A 349 8.12 24.73 26.01
CA ASP A 349 7.84 24.68 24.57
C ASP A 349 6.33 24.59 24.32
N GLU A 350 5.62 23.81 25.14
CA GLU A 350 4.16 23.67 25.07
C GLU A 350 3.47 25.00 25.42
N LEU A 351 3.87 25.68 26.51
CA LEU A 351 3.37 27.02 26.82
C LEU A 351 3.58 27.97 25.64
N LYS A 352 4.75 27.92 25.01
CA LYS A 352 5.13 28.80 23.89
C LYS A 352 4.24 28.57 22.66
N GLU A 353 3.99 27.32 22.29
CA GLU A 353 3.14 26.91 21.16
C GLU A 353 1.67 27.31 21.40
N GLU A 354 1.13 26.93 22.55
CA GLU A 354 -0.27 27.17 22.93
C GLU A 354 -0.57 28.67 23.08
N THR A 355 0.37 29.45 23.61
CA THR A 355 0.22 30.92 23.67
C THR A 355 0.04 31.53 22.29
N ALA A 356 0.81 31.07 21.29
CA ALA A 356 0.73 31.59 19.94
C ALA A 356 -0.58 31.16 19.25
N HIS A 357 -1.03 29.94 19.50
CA HIS A 357 -2.28 29.36 18.97
C HIS A 357 -3.50 30.11 19.51
N GLU A 358 -3.63 30.22 20.84
CA GLU A 358 -4.78 30.87 21.48
C GLU A 358 -4.83 32.38 21.20
N LEU A 359 -3.67 33.04 21.13
CA LEU A 359 -3.64 34.43 20.70
C LEU A 359 -4.11 34.60 19.25
N PHE A 360 -3.79 33.65 18.37
CA PHE A 360 -4.25 33.74 16.99
C PHE A 360 -5.76 33.57 16.88
N HIS A 361 -6.41 32.80 17.75
CA HIS A 361 -7.89 32.79 17.82
C HIS A 361 -8.46 34.18 18.12
N ALA A 362 -7.84 34.95 19.01
CA ALA A 362 -8.23 36.34 19.24
C ALA A 362 -8.03 37.22 17.99
N VAL A 363 -6.97 37.00 17.22
CA VAL A 363 -6.73 37.67 15.93
C VAL A 363 -7.82 37.29 14.93
N GLN A 364 -8.14 36.01 14.78
CA GLN A 364 -9.19 35.54 13.88
C GLN A 364 -10.54 36.18 14.21
N ALA A 365 -10.88 36.31 15.50
CA ALA A 365 -12.13 36.91 15.97
C ALA A 365 -12.33 38.35 15.47
N SER A 366 -11.25 39.12 15.27
CA SER A 366 -11.32 40.49 14.77
C SER A 366 -11.83 40.62 13.33
N TYR A 367 -11.84 39.52 12.57
CA TYR A 367 -12.34 39.50 11.18
C TYR A 367 -13.84 39.23 11.07
N TYR A 368 -14.52 38.90 12.16
CA TYR A 368 -15.94 38.55 12.16
C TYR A 368 -16.79 39.60 12.89
N THR A 369 -18.02 39.82 12.40
CA THR A 369 -18.92 40.82 13.01
C THR A 369 -19.63 40.27 14.24
N THR A 370 -19.83 38.96 14.30
CA THR A 370 -20.38 38.26 15.47
C THR A 370 -19.60 36.98 15.73
N THR A 371 -19.51 36.57 16.99
CA THR A 371 -18.88 35.30 17.39
C THR A 371 -19.64 34.08 16.88
N VAL A 372 -20.93 34.22 16.58
CA VAL A 372 -21.75 33.17 15.93
C VAL A 372 -21.29 32.88 14.49
N GLU A 373 -20.77 33.87 13.76
CA GLU A 373 -20.23 33.67 12.40
C GLU A 373 -18.90 32.90 12.43
N MET A 374 -18.04 33.20 13.40
CA MET A 374 -16.76 32.51 13.61
C MET A 374 -16.97 31.05 14.06
N LEU A 375 -17.90 30.81 14.98
CA LEU A 375 -18.17 29.50 15.58
C LEU A 375 -19.11 28.62 14.74
N PHE A 376 -19.43 29.03 13.52
CA PHE A 376 -20.26 28.22 12.65
C PHE A 376 -19.58 26.86 12.43
N VAL A 377 -20.31 25.76 12.70
CA VAL A 377 -19.72 24.40 12.76
C VAL A 377 -18.93 24.06 11.50
N GLY A 378 -19.32 24.55 10.31
CA GLY A 378 -18.59 24.34 9.06
C GLY A 378 -17.18 24.98 8.97
N ARG A 379 -16.83 25.90 9.87
CA ARG A 379 -15.56 26.66 9.87
C ARG A 379 -14.57 26.21 10.93
N ARG A 380 -14.99 25.43 11.94
CA ARG A 380 -14.15 25.07 13.08
C ARG A 380 -12.82 24.43 12.67
N TRP A 381 -12.85 23.41 11.80
CA TRP A 381 -11.61 22.75 11.33
C TRP A 381 -10.61 23.72 10.70
N TRP A 382 -11.12 24.73 9.98
CA TRP A 382 -10.30 25.76 9.34
C TRP A 382 -9.74 26.74 10.37
N MET A 383 -10.53 27.13 11.38
CA MET A 383 -10.05 27.99 12.47
C MET A 383 -8.90 27.33 13.22
N GLU A 384 -9.03 26.06 13.62
CA GLU A 384 -7.96 25.32 14.31
C GLU A 384 -6.73 25.12 13.42
N ALA A 385 -6.92 24.65 12.18
CA ALA A 385 -5.81 24.41 11.24
C ALA A 385 -5.01 25.69 10.94
N THR A 386 -5.69 26.82 10.83
CA THR A 386 -5.03 28.10 10.56
C THR A 386 -4.43 28.76 11.80
N ALA A 387 -4.97 28.50 12.99
CA ALA A 387 -4.35 28.89 14.25
C ALA A 387 -3.05 28.10 14.49
N ASP A 388 -3.05 26.79 14.25
CA ASP A 388 -1.85 25.95 14.35
C ASP A 388 -0.79 26.35 13.31
N TYR A 389 -1.23 26.61 12.07
CA TYR A 389 -0.36 27.16 11.02
C TYR A 389 0.25 28.51 11.42
N ALA A 390 -0.54 29.44 11.95
CA ALA A 390 -0.05 30.75 12.36
C ALA A 390 0.91 30.65 13.54
N ALA A 391 0.59 29.85 14.56
CA ALA A 391 1.44 29.61 15.72
C ALA A 391 2.82 29.06 15.30
N ASN A 392 2.82 28.02 14.50
CA ASN A 392 4.06 27.27 14.21
C ASN A 392 4.84 27.83 13.02
N ILE A 393 4.18 28.29 11.95
CA ILE A 393 4.85 28.74 10.72
C ILE A 393 5.06 30.26 10.70
N ILE A 394 4.07 31.05 11.13
CA ILE A 394 4.17 32.52 11.10
C ILE A 394 4.90 33.02 12.36
N ALA A 395 4.45 32.60 13.54
CA ALA A 395 5.04 32.99 14.82
C ALA A 395 6.32 32.22 15.18
N GLY A 396 6.57 31.06 14.57
CA GLY A 396 7.74 30.24 14.88
C GLY A 396 7.74 29.72 16.32
N ALA A 397 6.55 29.49 16.87
CA ALA A 397 6.37 29.03 18.24
C ALA A 397 6.89 27.60 18.42
N GLY A 398 6.71 26.75 17.40
CA GLY A 398 7.11 25.35 17.45
C GLY A 398 7.16 24.69 16.07
N SER A 399 6.58 23.49 15.97
CA SER A 399 6.45 22.73 14.74
C SER A 399 5.05 22.18 14.58
N LEU A 400 4.56 22.11 13.34
CA LEU A 400 3.23 21.55 13.04
C LEU A 400 3.07 20.13 13.59
N GLU A 401 1.87 19.84 14.11
CA GLU A 401 1.51 18.53 14.66
C GLU A 401 1.80 17.40 13.64
N PRO A 402 2.50 16.32 14.04
CA PRO A 402 2.82 15.24 13.13
C PRO A 402 1.58 14.57 12.50
N ILE A 403 1.59 14.41 11.17
CA ILE A 403 0.54 13.68 10.47
C ILE A 403 0.58 12.20 10.84
N LYS A 404 -0.56 11.67 11.28
CA LYS A 404 -0.75 10.25 11.56
C LYS A 404 -1.27 9.50 10.34
N SER A 405 -0.98 8.22 10.27
CA SER A 405 -1.30 7.34 9.14
C SER A 405 -2.78 7.33 8.72
N ASP A 406 -3.71 7.53 9.65
CA ASP A 406 -5.15 7.51 9.35
C ASP A 406 -5.73 8.90 9.00
N TYR A 407 -4.90 9.94 8.87
CA TYR A 407 -5.33 11.26 8.42
C TYR A 407 -5.99 11.18 7.03
N PHE A 408 -5.34 10.53 6.08
CA PHE A 408 -5.78 10.51 4.67
C PHE A 408 -7.08 9.74 4.44
N ILE A 409 -7.51 8.86 5.35
CA ILE A 409 -8.79 8.15 5.23
C ILE A 409 -9.97 8.94 5.83
N LYS A 410 -9.76 10.20 6.22
CA LYS A 410 -10.76 11.08 6.84
C LYS A 410 -10.90 12.35 6.00
N PRO A 411 -12.12 12.88 5.82
CA PRO A 411 -12.33 14.17 5.16
C PRO A 411 -11.50 15.28 5.78
N ILE A 412 -10.95 16.21 4.98
CA ILE A 412 -10.14 17.34 5.47
C ILE A 412 -10.91 18.24 6.46
N SER A 413 -12.23 18.26 6.34
CA SER A 413 -13.16 19.02 7.19
C SER A 413 -13.52 18.30 8.49
N MET A 414 -13.00 17.08 8.70
CA MET A 414 -13.32 16.28 9.88
C MET A 414 -12.86 17.00 11.14
N GLN A 415 -13.83 17.38 11.94
CA GLN A 415 -13.53 17.83 13.29
C GLN A 415 -13.33 16.59 14.14
N ASN A 416 -12.13 16.32 14.69
CA ASN A 416 -11.94 15.34 15.75
C ASN A 416 -11.25 15.78 17.05
N GLY A 417 -10.81 17.04 17.15
CA GLY A 417 -9.95 17.57 18.20
C GLY A 417 -8.46 17.27 17.96
N GLU A 418 -8.09 16.77 16.79
CA GLU A 418 -6.70 16.39 16.49
C GLU A 418 -6.45 16.37 14.97
N HIS A 419 -7.44 15.98 14.17
CA HIS A 419 -7.34 16.02 12.70
C HIS A 419 -7.22 17.44 12.16
N GLU A 420 -7.89 18.39 12.79
CA GLU A 420 -7.90 19.79 12.42
C GLU A 420 -6.49 20.40 12.47
N TYR A 421 -5.74 20.13 13.54
CA TYR A 421 -4.34 20.59 13.68
C TYR A 421 -3.44 20.01 12.59
N GLN A 422 -3.56 18.71 12.28
CA GLN A 422 -2.78 18.10 11.17
C GLN A 422 -3.13 18.68 9.80
N THR A 423 -4.34 19.21 9.61
CA THR A 423 -4.73 19.89 8.37
C THR A 423 -3.93 21.18 8.13
N ALA A 424 -3.25 21.72 9.15
CA ALA A 424 -2.31 22.83 8.99
C ALA A 424 -1.17 22.53 7.99
N HIS A 425 -0.80 21.26 7.81
CA HIS A 425 0.16 20.85 6.76
C HIS A 425 -0.39 21.07 5.34
N LEU A 426 -1.70 20.92 5.12
CA LEU A 426 -2.32 21.24 3.83
C LEU A 426 -2.29 22.76 3.60
N VAL A 427 -2.54 23.56 4.64
CA VAL A 427 -2.43 25.03 4.59
C VAL A 427 -1.00 25.43 4.23
N ASP A 428 0.01 24.87 4.91
CA ASP A 428 1.42 25.10 4.63
C ASP A 428 1.81 24.71 3.21
N TYR A 429 1.31 23.56 2.74
CA TYR A 429 1.53 23.11 1.37
C TYR A 429 0.94 24.08 0.35
N ILE A 430 -0.30 24.53 0.55
CA ILE A 430 -0.96 25.51 -0.33
C ILE A 430 -0.18 26.82 -0.35
N VAL A 431 0.24 27.35 0.80
CA VAL A 431 1.01 28.59 0.90
C VAL A 431 2.36 28.46 0.19
N LYS A 432 3.17 27.46 0.57
CA LYS A 432 4.55 27.31 0.08
C LYS A 432 4.61 26.84 -1.37
N LYS A 433 3.78 25.88 -1.77
CA LYS A 433 3.81 25.30 -3.13
C LYS A 433 2.89 26.03 -4.10
N GLY A 434 1.79 26.59 -3.63
CA GLY A 434 0.93 27.44 -4.43
C GLY A 434 1.46 28.87 -4.62
N GLY A 435 2.44 29.30 -3.82
CA GLY A 435 2.91 30.68 -3.82
C GLY A 435 1.80 31.64 -3.40
N ILE A 436 0.94 31.19 -2.48
CA ILE A 436 -0.23 31.92 -1.99
C ILE A 436 0.19 32.77 -0.79
N ASP A 437 -0.19 34.04 -0.79
CA ASP A 437 -0.14 34.83 0.43
C ASP A 437 -1.23 34.36 1.40
N PHE A 438 -0.82 33.98 2.61
CA PHE A 438 -1.73 33.42 3.60
C PHE A 438 -2.78 34.43 4.07
N ILE A 439 -2.42 35.71 4.21
CA ILE A 439 -3.33 36.75 4.71
C ILE A 439 -4.37 37.05 3.63
N GLU A 440 -3.95 37.20 2.36
CA GLU A 440 -4.88 37.40 1.25
C GLU A 440 -5.88 36.23 1.15
N MET A 441 -5.40 34.99 1.33
CA MET A 441 -6.26 33.80 1.35
C MET A 441 -7.23 33.82 2.53
N TRP A 442 -6.73 34.09 3.73
CA TRP A 442 -7.53 34.17 4.95
C TRP A 442 -8.65 35.21 4.83
N GLU A 443 -8.32 36.42 4.37
CA GLU A 443 -9.28 37.51 4.18
C GLU A 443 -10.31 37.18 3.11
N ALA A 444 -9.91 36.56 2.01
CA ALA A 444 -10.83 36.15 0.96
C ALA A 444 -11.85 35.12 1.45
N ILE A 445 -11.41 34.13 2.24
CA ILE A 445 -12.28 33.08 2.80
C ILE A 445 -13.20 33.64 3.88
N THR A 446 -12.70 34.55 4.72
CA THR A 446 -13.48 35.17 5.80
C THR A 446 -14.57 36.08 5.24
N ASN A 447 -14.27 36.84 4.19
CA ASN A 447 -15.24 37.73 3.53
C ASN A 447 -16.20 37.00 2.57
N ASN A 448 -16.04 35.68 2.37
CA ASN A 448 -16.89 34.91 1.46
C ASN A 448 -18.22 34.53 2.16
N PRO A 449 -19.39 34.84 1.55
CA PRO A 449 -20.70 34.52 2.12
C PRO A 449 -21.04 33.02 2.13
N LYS A 450 -20.23 32.16 1.47
CA LYS A 450 -20.44 30.72 1.47
C LYS A 450 -20.22 30.12 2.87
N ILE A 451 -21.04 29.14 3.21
CA ILE A 451 -21.00 28.50 4.53
C ILE A 451 -19.85 27.49 4.63
N GLN A 452 -19.57 26.76 3.55
CA GLN A 452 -18.51 25.77 3.49
C GLN A 452 -17.17 26.42 3.15
N VAL A 453 -16.17 26.17 3.99
CA VAL A 453 -14.81 26.70 3.78
C VAL A 453 -14.17 26.10 2.54
N THR A 454 -14.39 24.81 2.28
CA THR A 454 -13.81 24.10 1.12
C THR A 454 -14.21 24.76 -0.20
N GLU A 455 -15.46 25.14 -0.36
CA GLU A 455 -15.92 25.88 -1.54
C GLU A 455 -15.31 27.28 -1.66
N SER A 456 -15.16 27.98 -0.53
CA SER A 456 -14.58 29.34 -0.51
C SER A 456 -13.09 29.31 -0.84
N LEU A 457 -12.38 28.30 -0.32
CA LEU A 457 -10.98 28.04 -0.59
C LEU A 457 -10.78 27.64 -2.06
N ASP A 458 -11.63 26.76 -2.60
CA ASP A 458 -11.60 26.37 -4.01
C ASP A 458 -11.76 27.57 -4.96
N ASP A 459 -12.77 28.41 -4.72
CA ASP A 459 -12.99 29.64 -5.49
C ASP A 459 -11.76 30.55 -5.45
N TYR A 460 -11.19 30.77 -4.26
CA TYR A 460 -10.03 31.63 -4.08
C TYR A 460 -8.82 31.09 -4.83
N LEU A 461 -8.48 29.81 -4.64
CA LEU A 461 -7.34 29.17 -5.28
C LEU A 461 -7.44 29.24 -6.80
N TYR A 462 -8.63 28.95 -7.36
CA TYR A 462 -8.85 29.02 -8.80
C TYR A 462 -8.72 30.45 -9.34
N LEU A 463 -9.20 31.44 -8.59
CA LEU A 463 -9.03 32.85 -8.96
C LEU A 463 -7.56 33.27 -8.93
N ALA A 464 -6.83 32.91 -7.87
CA ALA A 464 -5.44 33.27 -7.64
C ALA A 464 -4.46 32.56 -8.61
N THR A 465 -4.68 31.27 -8.88
CA THR A 465 -3.67 30.40 -9.51
C THR A 465 -4.14 29.68 -10.76
N LYS A 466 -5.45 29.68 -11.04
CA LYS A 466 -6.12 28.85 -12.06
C LYS A 466 -6.13 27.35 -11.75
N GLU A 467 -5.67 26.95 -10.56
CA GLU A 467 -5.77 25.60 -10.03
C GLU A 467 -6.80 25.55 -8.90
N ALA A 468 -7.59 24.48 -8.86
CA ALA A 468 -8.66 24.29 -7.90
C ALA A 468 -8.14 23.54 -6.64
N LEU A 469 -8.86 23.61 -5.52
CA LEU A 469 -8.54 22.88 -4.29
C LEU A 469 -8.30 21.37 -4.53
N PRO A 470 -9.09 20.66 -5.39
CA PRO A 470 -8.78 19.31 -5.83
C PRO A 470 -7.34 19.08 -6.31
N HIS A 471 -6.79 20.01 -7.09
CA HIS A 471 -5.42 19.93 -7.59
C HIS A 471 -4.41 20.01 -6.44
N TYR A 472 -4.60 20.96 -5.53
CA TYR A 472 -3.73 21.16 -4.37
C TYR A 472 -3.76 19.97 -3.43
N TYR A 473 -4.96 19.47 -3.09
CA TYR A 473 -5.10 18.32 -2.22
C TYR A 473 -4.48 17.07 -2.84
N HIS A 474 -4.75 16.80 -4.12
CA HIS A 474 -4.19 15.63 -4.79
C HIS A 474 -2.65 15.64 -4.78
N ASN A 475 -2.04 16.78 -5.10
CA ASN A 475 -0.59 16.91 -5.07
C ASN A 475 -0.01 16.94 -3.65
N PHE A 476 -0.76 17.46 -2.66
CA PHE A 476 -0.41 17.34 -1.25
C PHE A 476 -0.33 15.87 -0.84
N VAL A 477 -1.33 15.04 -1.17
CA VAL A 477 -1.30 13.60 -0.88
C VAL A 477 -0.09 12.95 -1.55
N ARG A 478 0.16 13.20 -2.85
CA ARG A 478 1.34 12.67 -3.55
C ARG A 478 2.64 13.04 -2.83
N HIS A 479 2.77 14.30 -2.43
CA HIS A 479 3.91 14.78 -1.65
C HIS A 479 4.04 14.01 -0.34
N MET A 480 2.97 13.93 0.44
CA MET A 480 3.00 13.31 1.77
C MET A 480 3.40 11.83 1.74
N PHE A 481 2.93 11.08 0.75
CA PHE A 481 3.30 9.67 0.61
C PHE A 481 4.72 9.52 0.03
N PHE A 482 5.02 10.18 -1.08
CA PHE A 482 6.18 9.82 -1.90
C PHE A 482 7.34 10.81 -1.87
N SER A 483 7.24 11.99 -1.25
CA SER A 483 8.37 12.94 -1.19
C SER A 483 9.27 12.64 0.00
N ASP A 484 10.58 12.56 -0.22
CA ASP A 484 11.59 12.49 0.86
C ASP A 484 11.47 13.62 1.89
N SER A 485 10.95 14.79 1.48
CA SER A 485 10.78 15.95 2.36
C SER A 485 9.44 15.98 3.11
N ALA A 486 8.60 14.94 2.99
CA ALA A 486 7.28 14.93 3.60
C ALA A 486 7.34 14.79 5.14
N ALA A 487 6.45 15.49 5.84
CA ALA A 487 6.35 15.48 7.30
C ALA A 487 5.77 14.16 7.87
N LEU A 488 5.17 13.31 7.03
CA LEU A 488 4.71 11.98 7.42
C LEU A 488 5.93 11.13 7.84
N LYS A 489 5.82 10.32 8.89
CA LYS A 489 6.95 9.49 9.35
C LYS A 489 6.99 8.11 8.69
N ASP A 490 5.81 7.53 8.48
CA ASP A 490 5.66 6.19 7.91
C ASP A 490 6.00 6.20 6.41
N SER A 491 6.57 5.10 5.91
CA SER A 491 6.85 4.93 4.49
C SER A 491 5.57 4.58 3.70
N PRO A 492 5.55 4.78 2.36
CA PRO A 492 4.47 4.27 1.53
C PRO A 492 4.15 2.78 1.75
N ALA A 493 5.18 1.96 1.96
CA ALA A 493 5.02 0.53 2.19
C ALA A 493 4.29 0.23 3.52
N ASP A 494 4.54 1.03 4.56
CA ASP A 494 3.91 0.87 5.88
C ASP A 494 2.44 1.32 5.89
N LEU A 495 2.09 2.28 5.02
CA LEU A 495 0.77 2.93 5.01
C LEU A 495 -0.25 2.22 4.12
N GLY A 496 0.20 1.57 3.06
CA GLY A 496 -0.70 0.95 2.09
C GLY A 496 -1.13 -0.46 2.49
N VAL A 497 -2.35 -0.82 2.10
CA VAL A 497 -2.81 -2.21 2.22
C VAL A 497 -2.03 -3.03 1.21
N SER A 498 -1.33 -4.08 1.65
CA SER A 498 -0.46 -4.89 0.78
C SER A 498 -1.20 -6.05 0.11
N SER A 499 -0.78 -6.40 -1.10
CA SER A 499 -1.19 -7.62 -1.83
C SER A 499 0.01 -8.16 -2.60
N ASN A 500 0.00 -9.46 -2.89
CA ASN A 500 1.06 -10.09 -3.66
C ASN A 500 0.49 -10.54 -5.01
N LEU A 501 1.10 -10.09 -6.10
CA LEU A 501 0.93 -10.70 -7.41
C LEU A 501 1.99 -11.79 -7.52
N LEU A 502 1.62 -13.04 -7.20
CA LEU A 502 2.54 -14.17 -7.28
C LEU A 502 3.10 -14.33 -8.72
N ALA A 503 4.28 -14.93 -8.85
CA ALA A 503 4.91 -15.15 -10.16
C ALA A 503 3.99 -15.90 -11.14
N GLU A 504 3.25 -16.89 -10.65
CA GLU A 504 2.30 -17.72 -11.41
C GLU A 504 0.92 -17.05 -11.64
N ALA A 505 0.61 -15.96 -10.93
CA ALA A 505 -0.69 -15.33 -10.98
C ALA A 505 -0.77 -14.36 -12.17
N ASN A 506 -1.78 -14.52 -13.03
CA ASN A 506 -1.97 -13.66 -14.21
C ASN A 506 -2.61 -12.31 -13.91
N SER A 507 -3.16 -12.10 -12.71
CA SER A 507 -3.77 -10.82 -12.33
C SER A 507 -4.01 -10.69 -10.83
N VAL A 508 -4.09 -9.44 -10.35
CA VAL A 508 -4.58 -9.08 -9.02
C VAL A 508 -5.53 -7.90 -9.15
N GLU A 509 -6.57 -7.87 -8.33
CA GLU A 509 -7.61 -6.82 -8.36
C GLU A 509 -7.83 -6.28 -6.95
N LYS A 510 -8.12 -4.98 -6.85
CA LYS A 510 -8.57 -4.35 -5.62
C LYS A 510 -9.75 -3.42 -5.87
N THR A 511 -10.76 -3.54 -5.03
CA THR A 511 -11.83 -2.54 -4.91
C THR A 511 -11.38 -1.41 -3.99
N PHE A 512 -11.39 -0.20 -4.52
CA PHE A 512 -11.21 1.02 -3.74
C PHE A 512 -12.58 1.52 -3.24
N ASN A 513 -12.65 1.90 -1.97
CA ASN A 513 -13.78 2.60 -1.38
C ASN A 513 -13.22 3.86 -0.70
N ILE A 514 -13.34 5.00 -1.36
CA ILE A 514 -12.66 6.24 -0.97
C ILE A 514 -13.73 7.25 -0.58
N LEU A 515 -13.62 7.76 0.63
CA LEU A 515 -14.60 8.70 1.18
C LEU A 515 -14.56 10.05 0.43
N GLU A 516 -15.56 10.88 0.66
CA GLU A 516 -15.66 12.24 0.12
C GLU A 516 -14.69 13.23 0.78
N ASP A 517 -14.62 14.44 0.23
CA ASP A 517 -14.05 15.63 0.87
C ASP A 517 -12.55 15.53 1.19
N GLY A 518 -11.77 15.08 0.21
CA GLY A 518 -10.32 15.02 0.33
C GLY A 518 -9.90 13.85 1.21
N THR A 519 -10.01 12.64 0.66
CA THR A 519 -9.41 11.44 1.23
C THR A 519 -8.57 10.69 0.21
N ALA A 520 -7.72 9.80 0.69
CA ALA A 520 -6.89 8.94 -0.13
C ALA A 520 -6.71 7.55 0.48
N SER A 521 -6.37 6.60 -0.38
CA SER A 521 -6.08 5.22 -0.05
C SER A 521 -4.90 4.73 -0.87
N LEU A 522 -4.00 3.99 -0.22
CA LEU A 522 -2.82 3.42 -0.86
C LEU A 522 -2.94 1.89 -0.94
N TRP A 523 -2.68 1.36 -2.12
CA TRP A 523 -2.48 -0.07 -2.35
C TRP A 523 -1.02 -0.32 -2.69
N VAL A 524 -0.41 -1.30 -2.03
CA VAL A 524 0.94 -1.77 -2.34
C VAL A 524 0.83 -3.17 -2.94
N VAL A 525 1.48 -3.39 -4.07
CA VAL A 525 1.55 -4.68 -4.74
C VAL A 525 3.00 -5.11 -4.83
N ASP A 526 3.31 -6.21 -4.13
CA ASP A 526 4.56 -6.93 -4.31
C ASP A 526 4.44 -7.82 -5.55
N VAL A 527 5.32 -7.58 -6.53
CA VAL A 527 5.29 -8.24 -7.83
C VAL A 527 6.29 -9.38 -7.81
N GLY A 528 5.78 -10.60 -7.62
CA GLY A 528 6.56 -11.82 -7.72
C GLY A 528 7.04 -12.05 -9.15
N MET A 529 8.31 -12.44 -9.27
CA MET A 529 9.00 -12.77 -10.53
C MET A 529 9.80 -14.06 -10.34
N ASP A 530 10.05 -14.80 -11.43
CA ASP A 530 11.03 -15.88 -11.45
C ASP A 530 12.44 -15.32 -11.19
N ASP A 531 13.31 -16.11 -10.55
CA ASP A 531 14.71 -15.76 -10.29
C ASP A 531 15.47 -15.35 -11.56
N LYS A 532 15.09 -15.88 -12.73
CA LYS A 532 15.71 -15.56 -14.02
C LYS A 532 15.23 -14.24 -14.65
N LYS A 533 14.10 -13.66 -14.19
CA LYS A 533 13.55 -12.42 -14.75
C LYS A 533 14.06 -11.19 -14.03
N GLU A 534 14.32 -10.12 -14.79
CA GLU A 534 14.78 -8.82 -14.29
C GLU A 534 13.67 -7.74 -14.30
N SER A 535 12.56 -7.99 -14.99
CA SER A 535 11.37 -7.13 -15.01
C SER A 535 10.11 -7.92 -15.33
N ARG A 536 8.94 -7.35 -15.03
CA ARG A 536 7.62 -7.85 -15.43
C ARG A 536 6.78 -6.72 -16.03
N TYR A 537 6.12 -6.94 -17.16
CA TYR A 537 5.21 -5.99 -17.80
C TYR A 537 3.79 -6.15 -17.25
N LEU A 538 3.23 -5.08 -16.69
CA LEU A 538 1.92 -5.10 -16.05
C LEU A 538 0.96 -4.09 -16.68
N GLU A 539 -0.24 -4.55 -17.03
CA GLU A 539 -1.34 -3.72 -17.51
C GLU A 539 -2.23 -3.30 -16.33
N PHE A 540 -2.47 -2.01 -16.20
CA PHE A 540 -3.35 -1.40 -15.21
C PHE A 540 -4.65 -0.98 -15.90
N ALA A 541 -5.79 -1.39 -15.35
CA ALA A 541 -7.10 -1.11 -15.94
C ALA A 541 -8.17 -0.83 -14.87
N LEU A 542 -9.00 0.17 -15.16
CA LEU A 542 -10.20 0.51 -14.38
C LEU A 542 -11.42 -0.23 -14.92
N ASP A 543 -12.41 -0.49 -14.06
CA ASP A 543 -13.69 -1.08 -14.45
C ASP A 543 -14.68 -0.05 -15.06
N HIS A 544 -14.51 1.24 -14.75
CA HIS A 544 -15.28 2.35 -15.32
C HIS A 544 -14.52 3.69 -15.23
N ASP A 545 -15.02 4.70 -15.94
CA ASP A 545 -14.49 6.07 -15.89
C ASP A 545 -14.63 6.70 -14.50
N LEU A 546 -13.52 7.24 -13.98
CA LEU A 546 -13.51 7.95 -12.70
C LEU A 546 -14.09 9.36 -12.85
N SER A 547 -14.82 9.81 -11.83
CA SER A 547 -15.34 11.19 -11.78
C SER A 547 -14.17 12.20 -11.80
N LEU A 548 -14.43 13.44 -12.21
CA LEU A 548 -13.40 14.48 -12.33
C LEU A 548 -12.59 14.68 -11.03
N SER A 549 -13.21 14.50 -9.87
CA SER A 549 -12.62 14.66 -8.54
C SER A 549 -11.89 13.44 -7.99
N VAL A 550 -11.83 12.34 -8.74
CA VAL A 550 -11.16 11.09 -8.33
C VAL A 550 -9.94 10.83 -9.21
N TYR A 551 -8.85 10.44 -8.58
CA TYR A 551 -7.56 10.18 -9.22
C TYR A 551 -7.08 8.78 -8.84
N ALA A 552 -6.49 8.07 -9.79
CA ALA A 552 -5.79 6.81 -9.56
C ALA A 552 -4.40 6.89 -10.18
N ASP A 553 -3.37 6.96 -9.34
CA ASP A 553 -1.97 7.11 -9.75
C ASP A 553 -1.18 5.85 -9.45
N VAL A 554 -0.29 5.49 -10.37
CA VAL A 554 0.62 4.35 -10.24
C VAL A 554 2.03 4.86 -10.04
N TYR A 555 2.74 4.31 -9.05
CA TYR A 555 4.16 4.55 -8.81
C TYR A 555 4.91 3.22 -8.70
N ILE A 556 6.15 3.19 -9.17
CA ILE A 556 7.06 2.05 -9.09
C ILE A 556 8.30 2.50 -8.30
N SER A 557 8.50 1.92 -7.11
CA SER A 557 9.59 2.31 -6.20
C SER A 557 10.11 1.10 -5.41
N ASP A 558 11.29 1.20 -4.80
CA ASP A 558 11.93 0.12 -4.02
C ASP A 558 11.44 -0.02 -2.58
N GLY A 559 10.24 0.47 -2.25
CA GLY A 559 9.80 0.57 -0.86
C GLY A 559 9.89 1.99 -0.31
N GLY A 560 10.83 2.77 -0.83
CA GLY A 560 11.15 4.12 -0.36
C GLY A 560 10.32 5.22 -1.00
N ARG A 561 10.50 6.42 -0.43
CA ARG A 561 10.06 7.67 -1.03
C ARG A 561 10.90 7.99 -2.27
N LEU A 562 10.29 8.72 -3.18
CA LEU A 562 10.90 9.25 -4.38
C LEU A 562 11.64 10.54 -3.98
N GLY A 563 12.93 10.65 -4.31
CA GLY A 563 13.79 11.80 -3.97
C GLY A 563 13.43 13.13 -4.64
N SER A 564 12.16 13.32 -5.01
CA SER A 564 11.59 14.52 -5.61
C SER A 564 10.62 15.19 -4.64
N ALA A 565 10.72 16.53 -4.52
CA ALA A 565 9.77 17.33 -3.77
C ALA A 565 8.35 17.34 -4.38
N THR A 566 8.23 16.98 -5.67
CA THR A 566 6.97 16.82 -6.41
C THR A 566 7.02 15.47 -7.12
N PRO A 567 6.65 14.38 -6.43
CA PRO A 567 6.58 13.05 -7.03
C PRO A 567 5.63 13.04 -8.22
N ILE A 568 6.11 12.54 -9.36
CA ILE A 568 5.31 12.37 -10.59
C ILE A 568 5.00 10.88 -10.69
N PRO A 569 3.73 10.48 -10.91
CA PRO A 569 3.40 9.08 -11.09
C PRO A 569 3.95 8.54 -12.41
N ASP A 570 4.29 7.24 -12.41
CA ASP A 570 4.65 6.51 -13.63
C ASP A 570 3.44 6.41 -14.57
N ALA A 571 2.22 6.38 -14.02
CA ALA A 571 0.98 6.52 -14.78
C ALA A 571 -0.16 7.09 -13.95
N SER A 572 -1.13 7.72 -14.62
CA SER A 572 -2.41 8.13 -14.02
C SER A 572 -3.54 7.57 -14.86
N LEU A 573 -4.52 6.92 -14.22
CA LEU A 573 -5.71 6.37 -14.88
C LEU A 573 -6.92 7.27 -14.62
N LYS A 574 -7.71 7.51 -15.68
CA LYS A 574 -8.95 8.28 -15.59
C LYS A 574 -10.12 7.58 -16.25
N TYR A 575 -9.92 7.05 -17.44
CA TYR A 575 -10.96 6.39 -18.23
C TYR A 575 -10.77 4.87 -18.23
N SER A 576 -11.85 4.10 -18.35
CA SER A 576 -11.76 2.63 -18.41
C SER A 576 -11.03 2.12 -19.66
N ASP A 577 -11.02 2.94 -20.71
CA ASP A 577 -10.29 2.66 -21.95
C ASP A 577 -8.79 3.02 -21.85
N ASP A 578 -8.37 3.75 -20.81
CA ASP A 578 -6.96 4.09 -20.53
C ASP A 578 -6.24 2.91 -19.89
N LYS A 579 -6.02 1.84 -20.67
CA LYS A 579 -5.12 0.77 -20.22
C LYS A 579 -3.70 1.30 -20.28
N VAL A 580 -2.99 1.19 -19.16
CA VAL A 580 -1.58 1.60 -19.08
C VAL A 580 -0.74 0.35 -18.90
N LEU A 581 0.25 0.16 -19.78
CA LEU A 581 1.28 -0.86 -19.60
C LEU A 581 2.54 -0.24 -19.02
N LEU A 582 3.05 -0.81 -17.92
CA LEU A 582 4.31 -0.40 -17.30
C LEU A 582 5.25 -1.59 -17.13
N GLU A 583 6.54 -1.36 -17.36
CA GLU A 583 7.60 -2.28 -16.97
C GLU A 583 7.92 -2.10 -15.48
N VAL A 584 7.78 -3.17 -14.70
CA VAL A 584 8.14 -3.20 -13.28
C VAL A 584 9.46 -3.93 -13.13
N PRO A 585 10.57 -3.26 -12.74
CA PRO A 585 11.84 -3.92 -12.48
C PRO A 585 11.80 -4.84 -11.26
N LYS A 586 12.67 -5.84 -11.22
CA LYS A 586 12.85 -6.74 -10.09
C LYS A 586 13.15 -5.96 -8.80
N ASN A 587 12.61 -6.43 -7.67
CA ASN A 587 12.72 -5.81 -6.35
C ASN A 587 12.08 -4.41 -6.24
N LYS A 588 11.20 -4.03 -7.17
CA LYS A 588 10.36 -2.83 -7.04
C LYS A 588 8.94 -3.24 -6.66
N LEU A 589 8.31 -2.39 -5.86
CA LEU A 589 6.92 -2.45 -5.48
C LEU A 589 6.10 -1.51 -6.35
N VAL A 590 4.87 -1.91 -6.62
CA VAL A 590 3.89 -1.09 -7.33
C VAL A 590 2.94 -0.48 -6.31
N TYR A 591 2.74 0.83 -6.41
CA TYR A 591 1.86 1.60 -5.54
C TYR A 591 0.72 2.18 -6.35
N ILE A 592 -0.51 1.99 -5.87
CA ILE A 592 -1.69 2.62 -6.45
C ILE A 592 -2.25 3.57 -5.41
N LEU A 593 -2.03 4.86 -5.64
CA LEU A 593 -2.57 5.94 -4.83
C LEU A 593 -3.87 6.40 -5.44
N ALA A 594 -4.95 6.19 -4.72
CA ALA A 594 -6.26 6.67 -5.13
C ALA A 594 -6.71 7.80 -4.22
N THR A 595 -7.15 8.92 -4.81
CA THR A 595 -7.51 10.15 -4.11
C THR A 595 -8.91 10.59 -4.54
N ASN A 596 -9.75 11.01 -3.59
CA ASN A 596 -11.07 11.58 -3.87
C ASN A 596 -11.21 12.94 -3.21
N THR A 597 -11.42 13.97 -4.03
CA THR A 597 -11.62 15.36 -3.60
C THR A 597 -13.05 15.84 -3.79
N GLY A 598 -13.98 14.94 -4.16
CA GLY A 598 -15.37 15.28 -4.42
C GLY A 598 -16.26 15.04 -3.22
N GLU A 599 -17.47 15.60 -3.27
CA GLU A 599 -18.47 15.56 -2.19
C GLU A 599 -19.19 14.21 -2.03
N ASN A 600 -18.82 13.20 -2.82
CA ASN A 600 -19.45 11.88 -2.75
C ASN A 600 -18.39 10.79 -2.60
N ILE A 601 -18.71 9.75 -1.84
CA ILE A 601 -17.94 8.51 -1.79
C ILE A 601 -17.77 7.94 -3.21
N SER A 602 -16.57 7.49 -3.53
CA SER A 602 -16.24 6.84 -4.79
C SER A 602 -15.81 5.38 -4.57
N THR A 603 -16.35 4.49 -5.39
CA THR A 603 -16.01 3.07 -5.41
C THR A 603 -15.65 2.67 -6.83
N PHE A 604 -14.50 2.04 -7.02
CA PHE A 604 -14.06 1.50 -8.32
C PHE A 604 -13.11 0.33 -8.13
N ASN A 605 -13.01 -0.51 -9.16
CA ASN A 605 -12.05 -1.61 -9.18
C ASN A 605 -10.86 -1.26 -10.06
N LEU A 606 -9.66 -1.56 -9.58
CA LEU A 606 -8.46 -1.54 -10.40
C LEU A 606 -7.90 -2.95 -10.49
N THR A 607 -7.72 -3.41 -11.73
CA THR A 607 -7.09 -4.69 -12.04
C THR A 607 -5.68 -4.45 -12.57
N ILE A 608 -4.72 -5.20 -12.04
CA ILE A 608 -3.36 -5.32 -12.57
C ILE A 608 -3.26 -6.69 -13.23
N ARG A 609 -2.94 -6.73 -14.52
CA ARG A 609 -2.80 -7.97 -15.30
C ARG A 609 -1.38 -8.17 -15.74
N ASP A 610 -0.93 -9.42 -15.69
CA ASP A 610 0.34 -9.83 -16.24
C ASP A 610 0.32 -9.80 -17.76
N ARG A 611 1.24 -9.04 -18.33
CA ARG A 611 1.46 -8.88 -19.77
C ARG A 611 2.90 -9.22 -20.16
N ASP A 612 3.57 -10.03 -19.35
CA ASP A 612 4.82 -10.61 -19.77
C ASP A 612 4.63 -11.44 -21.05
N PRO A 613 5.49 -11.22 -22.07
CA PRO A 613 5.53 -12.04 -23.25
C PRO A 613 5.72 -13.52 -22.89
N LYS A 614 4.96 -14.40 -23.55
CA LYS A 614 5.14 -15.85 -23.45
C LYS A 614 5.74 -16.35 -24.75
N LEU A 615 6.95 -16.88 -24.70
CA LEU A 615 7.65 -17.43 -25.86
C LEU A 615 7.55 -18.96 -25.87
N SER A 616 7.22 -19.52 -27.04
CA SER A 616 7.13 -20.96 -27.24
C SER A 616 7.74 -21.39 -28.58
N ILE A 617 8.29 -22.61 -28.59
CA ILE A 617 8.81 -23.29 -29.77
C ILE A 617 7.97 -24.55 -29.97
N ALA A 618 7.41 -24.73 -31.16
CA ALA A 618 6.73 -25.97 -31.53
C ALA A 618 7.42 -26.63 -32.74
N PRO A 619 7.80 -27.92 -32.64
CA PRO A 619 7.67 -28.78 -31.45
C PRO A 619 8.64 -28.39 -30.32
N GLU A 620 8.23 -28.59 -29.06
CA GLU A 620 9.07 -28.34 -27.87
C GLU A 620 10.24 -29.33 -27.75
N SER A 621 10.12 -30.49 -28.41
CA SER A 621 11.20 -31.46 -28.58
C SER A 621 11.03 -32.19 -29.91
N LEU A 622 12.13 -32.49 -30.59
CA LEU A 622 12.14 -33.24 -31.85
C LEU A 622 13.09 -34.44 -31.75
N THR A 623 12.65 -35.60 -32.24
CA THR A 623 13.55 -36.70 -32.61
C THR A 623 13.38 -36.91 -34.11
N GLY A 624 14.48 -36.78 -34.85
CA GLY A 624 14.50 -36.75 -36.30
C GLY A 624 15.63 -37.57 -36.90
N GLU A 625 15.63 -37.65 -38.23
CA GLU A 625 16.60 -38.31 -39.07
C GLU A 625 17.54 -37.26 -39.70
N TYR A 626 18.77 -37.68 -39.97
CA TYR A 626 19.77 -36.87 -40.66
C TYR A 626 19.27 -36.34 -42.02
N GLY A 627 19.49 -35.06 -42.30
CA GLY A 627 19.27 -34.44 -43.62
C GLY A 627 17.82 -34.09 -43.98
N GLU A 628 16.85 -34.41 -43.12
CA GLU A 628 15.43 -34.08 -43.29
C GLU A 628 15.12 -32.60 -43.02
N ASP A 629 14.07 -32.09 -43.66
CA ASP A 629 13.56 -30.72 -43.48
C ASP A 629 12.62 -30.65 -42.27
N TYR A 630 13.04 -29.94 -41.21
CA TYR A 630 12.19 -29.65 -40.05
C TYR A 630 11.68 -28.22 -40.08
N THR A 631 10.45 -28.00 -39.62
CA THR A 631 9.87 -26.66 -39.47
C THR A 631 9.51 -26.42 -38.03
N PHE A 632 10.04 -25.34 -37.47
CA PHE A 632 9.78 -24.89 -36.11
C PHE A 632 8.90 -23.66 -36.16
N ASN A 633 7.83 -23.69 -35.37
CA ASN A 633 6.97 -22.56 -35.15
C ASN A 633 7.43 -21.82 -33.91
N PHE A 634 7.89 -20.58 -34.08
CA PHE A 634 8.23 -19.69 -32.99
C PHE A 634 7.07 -18.75 -32.76
N LYS A 635 6.55 -18.74 -31.53
CA LYS A 635 5.37 -17.97 -31.18
C LYS A 635 5.57 -17.20 -29.89
N ALA A 636 5.39 -15.89 -29.97
CA ALA A 636 5.32 -14.99 -28.83
C ALA A 636 3.87 -14.54 -28.62
N GLU A 637 3.34 -14.72 -27.41
CA GLU A 637 1.96 -14.37 -27.02
C GLU A 637 1.97 -13.40 -25.83
N ASN A 638 0.78 -12.86 -25.49
CA ASN A 638 0.56 -11.95 -24.37
C ASN A 638 1.30 -10.61 -24.48
N LEU A 639 1.50 -10.15 -25.72
CA LEU A 639 2.19 -8.89 -26.01
C LEU A 639 1.23 -7.70 -25.83
N GLY A 640 1.75 -6.59 -25.29
CA GLY A 640 1.01 -5.34 -25.17
C GLY A 640 0.68 -4.70 -26.52
N GLU A 641 -0.35 -3.86 -26.54
CA GLU A 641 -0.85 -3.21 -27.77
C GLU A 641 0.16 -2.19 -28.35
N GLU A 642 1.11 -1.72 -27.53
CA GLU A 642 2.18 -0.80 -27.91
C GLU A 642 3.35 -1.47 -28.66
N ILE A 643 3.49 -2.80 -28.58
CA ILE A 643 4.52 -3.54 -29.32
C ILE A 643 3.99 -3.84 -30.71
N GLU A 644 4.31 -3.00 -31.70
CA GLU A 644 3.87 -3.22 -33.09
C GLU A 644 4.66 -4.34 -33.81
N ASN A 645 5.94 -4.50 -33.46
CA ASN A 645 6.86 -5.47 -34.08
C ASN A 645 7.81 -6.04 -33.03
N LEU A 646 8.19 -7.30 -33.22
CA LEU A 646 9.18 -8.00 -32.41
C LEU A 646 10.27 -8.60 -33.29
N LYS A 647 11.51 -8.60 -32.79
CA LYS A 647 12.61 -9.29 -33.44
C LYS A 647 12.80 -10.67 -32.80
N PHE A 648 12.58 -11.73 -33.56
CA PHE A 648 13.00 -13.08 -33.20
C PHE A 648 14.47 -13.27 -33.57
N SER A 649 15.23 -13.93 -32.70
CA SER A 649 16.61 -14.39 -32.93
C SER A 649 16.71 -15.84 -32.48
N TRP A 650 17.27 -16.71 -33.32
CA TRP A 650 17.41 -18.13 -33.03
C TRP A 650 18.81 -18.65 -33.35
N ASP A 651 19.19 -19.73 -32.66
CA ASP A 651 20.34 -20.58 -32.95
C ASP A 651 19.87 -22.04 -32.85
N PHE A 652 19.99 -22.84 -33.91
CA PHE A 652 19.62 -24.26 -33.93
C PHE A 652 20.65 -25.16 -33.23
N GLY A 653 21.82 -24.63 -32.85
CA GLY A 653 22.81 -25.30 -32.00
C GLY A 653 23.76 -26.24 -32.74
N ASP A 654 23.64 -26.38 -34.06
CA ASP A 654 24.48 -27.23 -34.92
C ASP A 654 25.65 -26.48 -35.60
N GLY A 655 25.86 -25.20 -35.26
CA GLY A 655 27.03 -24.41 -35.67
C GLY A 655 26.85 -23.63 -36.98
N ILE A 656 27.92 -23.10 -37.56
CA ILE A 656 27.81 -22.22 -38.74
C ILE A 656 27.74 -23.06 -40.02
N VAL A 657 26.60 -23.00 -40.70
CA VAL A 657 26.40 -23.55 -42.04
C VAL A 657 26.56 -22.42 -43.06
N ASP A 658 27.42 -22.59 -44.08
CA ASP A 658 27.67 -21.57 -45.12
C ASP A 658 26.52 -21.46 -46.17
N GLU A 659 25.51 -22.32 -46.08
CA GLU A 659 24.37 -22.33 -46.99
C GLU A 659 23.31 -21.31 -46.54
N SER A 660 23.09 -20.27 -47.34
CA SER A 660 22.13 -19.20 -47.02
C SER A 660 20.69 -19.67 -46.81
N SER A 661 20.32 -20.84 -47.31
CA SER A 661 18.99 -21.46 -47.15
C SER A 661 18.84 -22.30 -45.88
N ASN A 662 19.95 -22.62 -45.18
CA ASN A 662 19.98 -23.53 -44.02
C ASN A 662 20.87 -22.98 -42.90
N LEU A 663 20.77 -21.67 -42.65
CA LEU A 663 21.56 -21.02 -41.60
C LEU A 663 21.07 -21.48 -40.22
N SER A 664 21.99 -22.01 -39.41
CA SER A 664 21.70 -22.38 -38.02
C SER A 664 21.30 -21.19 -37.16
N GLN A 665 21.85 -20.01 -37.46
CA GLN A 665 21.56 -18.77 -36.75
C GLN A 665 20.81 -17.80 -37.66
N GLY A 666 19.81 -17.13 -37.11
CA GLY A 666 19.06 -16.13 -37.84
C GLY A 666 18.29 -15.16 -36.95
N GLU A 667 17.86 -14.06 -37.56
CA GLU A 667 17.02 -13.08 -36.91
C GLU A 667 16.04 -12.46 -37.91
N THR A 668 14.84 -12.12 -37.45
CA THR A 668 13.84 -11.44 -38.27
C THR A 668 12.84 -10.66 -37.43
N GLU A 669 12.33 -9.57 -37.99
CA GLU A 669 11.22 -8.84 -37.40
C GLU A 669 9.88 -9.43 -37.86
N VAL A 670 8.93 -9.53 -36.93
CA VAL A 670 7.58 -10.04 -37.14
C VAL A 670 6.59 -9.04 -36.54
N ALA A 671 5.57 -8.67 -37.31
CA ALA A 671 4.53 -7.77 -36.85
C ALA A 671 3.63 -8.47 -35.82
N VAL A 672 3.27 -7.76 -34.76
CA VAL A 672 2.36 -8.23 -33.71
C VAL A 672 0.92 -8.00 -34.17
N GLN A 673 0.10 -9.04 -34.10
CA GLN A 673 -1.33 -8.98 -34.39
C GLN A 673 -2.12 -9.53 -33.21
N ASN A 674 -3.01 -8.72 -32.64
CA ASN A 674 -3.82 -9.08 -31.48
C ASN A 674 -2.98 -9.65 -30.31
N GLY A 675 -1.83 -9.04 -30.02
CA GLY A 675 -0.93 -9.45 -28.93
C GLY A 675 -0.16 -10.75 -29.20
N THR A 676 -0.08 -11.19 -30.45
CA THR A 676 0.66 -12.40 -30.89
C THR A 676 1.57 -12.09 -32.07
N ALA A 677 2.79 -12.62 -32.04
CA ALA A 677 3.69 -12.66 -33.19
C ALA A 677 4.17 -14.10 -33.40
N GLU A 678 4.18 -14.56 -34.65
CA GLU A 678 4.45 -15.96 -34.98
C GLU A 678 5.19 -16.07 -36.32
N ILE A 679 6.17 -16.98 -36.37
CA ILE A 679 6.95 -17.29 -37.57
C ILE A 679 7.25 -18.78 -37.63
N ASN A 680 7.27 -19.33 -38.85
CA ASN A 680 7.81 -20.66 -39.13
C ASN A 680 9.21 -20.53 -39.74
N VAL A 681 10.17 -21.22 -39.15
CA VAL A 681 11.55 -21.30 -39.64
C VAL A 681 11.86 -22.77 -39.93
N SER A 682 12.40 -23.05 -41.11
CA SER A 682 12.80 -24.41 -41.50
C SER A 682 14.31 -24.58 -41.38
N HIS A 683 14.76 -25.77 -40.97
CA HIS A 683 16.17 -26.12 -40.80
C HIS A 683 16.41 -27.62 -41.01
N LYS A 684 17.59 -27.96 -41.54
CA LYS A 684 18.13 -29.31 -41.71
C LYS A 684 19.36 -29.50 -40.84
N TYR A 685 19.35 -30.59 -40.07
CA TYR A 685 20.52 -31.01 -39.32
C TYR A 685 21.39 -31.94 -40.17
N LEU A 686 22.64 -31.53 -40.39
CA LEU A 686 23.62 -32.24 -41.22
C LEU A 686 24.71 -32.93 -40.37
N ALA A 687 24.41 -33.20 -39.11
CA ALA A 687 25.23 -33.98 -38.21
C ALA A 687 24.32 -34.78 -37.26
N GLU A 688 24.77 -35.97 -36.85
CA GLU A 688 24.12 -36.70 -35.76
C GLU A 688 24.39 -36.02 -34.41
N GLY A 689 23.47 -36.19 -33.47
CA GLY A 689 23.66 -35.77 -32.09
C GLY A 689 22.45 -35.10 -31.45
N ASP A 690 22.69 -34.58 -30.24
CA ASP A 690 21.73 -33.83 -29.45
C ASP A 690 22.05 -32.33 -29.59
N PHE A 691 21.10 -31.58 -30.12
CA PHE A 691 21.15 -30.13 -30.33
C PHE A 691 20.12 -29.41 -29.44
N SER A 692 20.33 -28.12 -29.21
CA SER A 692 19.40 -27.25 -28.50
C SER A 692 19.12 -26.03 -29.36
N ILE A 693 17.85 -25.73 -29.56
CA ILE A 693 17.41 -24.50 -30.20
C ILE A 693 17.32 -23.44 -29.12
N ASP A 694 18.14 -22.39 -29.23
CA ASP A 694 18.06 -21.22 -28.37
C ASP A 694 17.26 -20.13 -29.10
N LEU A 695 16.06 -19.80 -28.59
CA LEU A 695 15.20 -18.76 -29.14
C LEU A 695 15.13 -17.56 -28.19
N LYS A 696 15.27 -16.36 -28.74
CA LYS A 696 15.13 -15.09 -28.02
C LYS A 696 14.24 -14.13 -28.78
N VAL A 697 13.51 -13.29 -28.06
CA VAL A 697 12.74 -12.18 -28.64
C VAL A 697 13.19 -10.85 -28.07
N PHE A 698 13.26 -9.83 -28.94
CA PHE A 698 13.67 -8.48 -28.60
C PHE A 698 12.60 -7.46 -29.00
N ASP A 699 12.48 -6.39 -28.22
CA ASP A 699 11.65 -5.23 -28.57
C ASP A 699 12.33 -4.31 -29.60
N GLN A 700 11.64 -3.23 -29.98
CA GLN A 700 12.12 -2.23 -30.95
C GLN A 700 13.37 -1.45 -30.48
N SER A 701 13.66 -1.45 -29.17
CA SER A 701 14.86 -0.83 -28.60
C SER A 701 16.06 -1.78 -28.61
N GLY A 702 15.84 -3.06 -28.90
CA GLY A 702 16.83 -4.13 -28.83
C GLY A 702 16.95 -4.77 -27.45
N LYS A 703 15.99 -4.54 -26.55
CA LYS A 703 15.94 -5.19 -25.23
C LYS A 703 15.40 -6.62 -25.37
N GLU A 704 16.09 -7.59 -24.77
CA GLU A 704 15.61 -8.98 -24.68
C GLU A 704 14.37 -9.05 -23.78
N LEU A 705 13.29 -9.62 -24.29
CA LEU A 705 12.01 -9.73 -23.59
C LEU A 705 11.79 -11.11 -22.97
N GLU A 706 12.13 -12.18 -23.69
CA GLU A 706 11.95 -13.56 -23.24
C GLU A 706 12.86 -14.51 -24.03
N GLN A 707 13.15 -15.68 -23.44
CA GLN A 707 13.89 -16.76 -24.10
C GLN A 707 13.23 -18.12 -23.91
N ALA A 708 13.40 -19.01 -24.88
CA ALA A 708 12.88 -20.38 -24.87
C ALA A 708 13.92 -21.34 -25.47
N GLU A 709 13.90 -22.59 -25.02
CA GLU A 709 14.79 -23.65 -25.50
C GLU A 709 13.96 -24.85 -25.97
N ALA A 710 14.40 -25.53 -27.03
CA ALA A 710 13.82 -26.79 -27.49
C ALA A 710 14.93 -27.80 -27.81
N VAL A 711 14.73 -29.06 -27.41
CA VAL A 711 15.73 -30.11 -27.60
C VAL A 711 15.49 -30.86 -28.91
N VAL A 712 16.54 -31.05 -29.69
CA VAL A 712 16.48 -31.80 -30.95
C VAL A 712 17.49 -32.95 -30.92
N LYS A 713 17.02 -34.17 -31.17
CA LYS A 713 17.87 -35.36 -31.33
C LYS A 713 17.83 -35.83 -32.77
N ILE A 714 18.98 -35.96 -33.40
CA ILE A 714 19.12 -36.40 -34.78
C ILE A 714 19.86 -37.74 -34.78
N ASP A 715 19.14 -38.75 -35.23
CA ASP A 715 19.67 -40.10 -35.40
C ASP A 715 20.17 -40.26 -36.86
N LEU A 716 21.34 -40.86 -37.00
CA LEU A 716 21.92 -41.25 -38.28
C LEU A 716 21.87 -42.77 -38.41
N GLU A 717 20.93 -43.27 -39.19
CA GLU A 717 20.93 -44.68 -39.58
C GLU A 717 21.96 -44.89 -40.69
N GLN A 718 22.97 -45.71 -40.41
CA GLN A 718 23.97 -46.07 -41.40
C GLN A 718 23.54 -47.30 -42.18
N GLU A 719 23.62 -47.22 -43.50
CA GLU A 719 23.48 -48.36 -44.39
C GLU A 719 24.85 -48.77 -44.94
N VAL A 720 25.04 -50.06 -45.21
CA VAL A 720 26.17 -50.54 -46.02
C VAL A 720 25.63 -50.98 -47.37
N VAL A 721 26.34 -50.64 -48.45
CA VAL A 721 25.91 -50.99 -49.81
C VAL A 721 27.08 -51.66 -50.54
N ILE A 722 26.87 -52.91 -50.97
CA ILE A 722 27.73 -53.57 -51.95
C ILE A 722 27.51 -52.86 -53.30
N THR A 723 28.55 -52.23 -53.79
CA THR A 723 28.56 -51.49 -55.05
C THR A 723 28.55 -52.46 -56.24
N GLY A 724 27.89 -52.05 -57.33
CA GLY A 724 27.82 -52.85 -58.57
C GLY A 724 26.50 -53.59 -58.77
N ALA A 725 26.54 -54.70 -59.52
CA ALA A 725 25.35 -55.48 -59.85
C ALA A 725 24.81 -56.22 -58.62
N ARG A 726 23.48 -56.35 -58.52
CA ARG A 726 22.82 -57.03 -57.38
C ARG A 726 22.68 -58.54 -57.59
N GLN A 727 22.76 -58.98 -58.84
CA GLN A 727 22.69 -60.38 -59.26
C GLN A 727 23.77 -60.62 -60.31
N PHE A 728 24.61 -61.62 -60.07
CA PHE A 728 25.63 -62.08 -61.00
C PHE A 728 25.26 -63.47 -61.51
N VAL A 729 25.55 -63.70 -62.79
CA VAL A 729 25.54 -65.04 -63.39
C VAL A 729 26.94 -65.29 -63.94
N TRP A 730 27.59 -66.32 -63.44
CA TRP A 730 28.90 -66.76 -63.90
C TRP A 730 28.74 -67.98 -64.80
N GLU A 731 29.20 -67.85 -66.04
CA GLU A 731 29.18 -68.91 -67.03
C GLU A 731 30.54 -69.62 -67.05
N LEU A 732 30.56 -70.91 -66.68
CA LEU A 732 31.77 -71.73 -66.69
C LEU A 732 32.07 -72.22 -68.11
N ARG A 733 33.24 -71.85 -68.63
CA ARG A 733 33.81 -72.44 -69.84
C ARG A 733 34.45 -73.79 -69.53
N ASP A 734 34.39 -74.71 -70.49
CA ASP A 734 34.89 -76.10 -70.39
C ASP A 734 36.10 -76.29 -69.45
N GLY A 735 35.83 -76.85 -68.26
CA GLY A 735 36.83 -77.23 -67.26
C GLY A 735 37.27 -76.12 -66.29
N ALA A 736 36.70 -74.92 -66.34
CA ALA A 736 36.91 -73.90 -65.31
C ALA A 736 36.23 -74.33 -64.00
N THR A 737 36.99 -74.32 -62.90
CA THR A 737 36.49 -74.69 -61.56
C THR A 737 36.69 -73.57 -60.54
N GLU A 738 37.22 -72.42 -60.96
CA GLU A 738 37.50 -71.30 -60.06
C GLU A 738 37.34 -69.95 -60.77
N THR A 739 36.95 -68.92 -60.02
CA THR A 739 36.94 -67.52 -60.48
C THR A 739 37.18 -66.57 -59.32
N GLU A 740 37.89 -65.47 -59.59
CA GLU A 740 38.13 -64.40 -58.63
C GLU A 740 37.20 -63.21 -58.93
N HIS A 741 36.67 -62.58 -57.89
CA HIS A 741 35.83 -61.39 -58.01
C HIS A 741 36.17 -60.36 -56.94
N ASP A 742 36.18 -59.08 -57.34
CA ASP A 742 36.38 -57.94 -56.45
C ASP A 742 35.03 -57.41 -55.97
N PHE A 743 34.82 -57.37 -54.67
CA PHE A 743 33.65 -56.77 -54.03
C PHE A 743 34.03 -55.47 -53.36
N GLU A 744 33.21 -54.43 -53.53
CA GLU A 744 33.41 -53.15 -52.86
C GLU A 744 32.12 -52.77 -52.12
N ALA A 745 32.24 -52.42 -50.84
CA ALA A 745 31.14 -51.92 -50.03
C ALA A 745 31.44 -50.52 -49.48
N VAL A 746 30.42 -49.67 -49.46
CA VAL A 746 30.49 -48.29 -48.95
C VAL A 746 29.38 -48.05 -47.94
N VAL A 747 29.64 -47.20 -46.95
CA VAL A 747 28.62 -46.74 -45.99
C VAL A 747 27.84 -45.56 -46.57
N GLN A 748 26.52 -45.52 -46.33
CA GLN A 748 25.64 -44.43 -46.71
C GLN A 748 24.80 -43.93 -45.52
N PRO A 749 24.61 -42.61 -45.38
CA PRO A 749 25.27 -41.55 -46.15
C PRO A 749 26.77 -41.56 -45.88
N ARG A 750 27.57 -41.22 -46.91
CA ARG A 750 29.03 -41.30 -46.83
C ARG A 750 29.55 -40.34 -45.76
N ASP A 751 30.07 -40.88 -44.67
CA ASP A 751 30.78 -40.11 -43.65
C ASP A 751 32.30 -40.40 -43.69
N THR A 752 33.03 -39.86 -42.71
CA THR A 752 34.48 -40.10 -42.52
C THR A 752 34.75 -41.04 -41.34
N GLY A 753 33.78 -41.86 -40.94
CA GLY A 753 33.92 -42.81 -39.85
C GLY A 753 34.64 -44.09 -40.28
N GLU A 754 35.39 -44.71 -39.37
CA GLU A 754 35.91 -46.07 -39.59
C GLU A 754 34.92 -47.09 -39.01
N TYR A 755 34.59 -48.10 -39.82
CA TYR A 755 33.68 -49.21 -39.49
C TYR A 755 34.37 -50.54 -39.69
N GLU A 756 33.85 -51.60 -39.08
CA GLU A 756 34.24 -52.98 -39.37
C GLU A 756 33.26 -53.58 -40.40
N PHE A 757 33.80 -54.02 -41.54
CA PHE A 757 33.05 -54.74 -42.58
C PHE A 757 33.36 -56.22 -42.45
N GLU A 758 32.35 -57.03 -42.13
CA GLU A 758 32.45 -58.49 -42.13
C GLU A 758 31.79 -59.04 -43.40
N TRP A 759 32.59 -59.63 -44.27
CA TRP A 759 32.15 -60.32 -45.48
C TRP A 759 31.94 -61.80 -45.23
N ASN A 760 30.84 -62.32 -45.76
CA ASN A 760 30.56 -63.74 -45.92
C ASN A 760 30.29 -64.00 -47.41
N PHE A 761 31.18 -64.76 -48.05
CA PHE A 761 31.13 -64.98 -49.49
C PHE A 761 30.15 -66.08 -49.92
N GLY A 762 29.46 -66.72 -48.96
CA GLY A 762 28.46 -67.76 -49.22
C GLY A 762 29.01 -69.17 -49.44
N ASP A 763 30.34 -69.32 -49.54
CA ASP A 763 31.05 -70.60 -49.71
C ASP A 763 31.64 -71.14 -48.38
N GLY A 764 31.35 -70.46 -47.26
CA GLY A 764 31.84 -70.78 -45.93
C GLY A 764 33.10 -70.02 -45.53
N ILE A 765 33.64 -69.16 -46.40
CA ILE A 765 34.76 -68.27 -46.09
C ILE A 765 34.21 -66.90 -45.67
N THR A 766 34.80 -66.35 -44.62
CA THR A 766 34.54 -64.99 -44.15
C THR A 766 35.82 -64.17 -44.09
N PHE A 767 35.68 -62.85 -44.20
CA PHE A 767 36.78 -61.90 -44.13
C PHE A 767 36.30 -60.61 -43.46
N SER A 768 37.08 -60.05 -42.55
CA SER A 768 36.74 -58.76 -41.94
C SER A 768 37.88 -57.77 -42.10
N GLU A 769 37.52 -56.51 -42.36
CA GLU A 769 38.46 -55.38 -42.35
C GLU A 769 37.82 -54.13 -41.76
N THR A 770 38.66 -53.17 -41.35
CA THR A 770 38.21 -51.88 -40.81
C THR A 770 38.59 -50.74 -41.75
N GLY A 771 37.68 -49.82 -42.02
CA GLY A 771 37.94 -48.64 -42.85
C GLY A 771 36.69 -47.77 -43.06
N GLU A 772 36.80 -46.74 -43.90
CA GLU A 772 35.64 -45.91 -44.33
C GLU A 772 34.82 -46.61 -45.45
N SER A 773 35.45 -47.56 -46.13
CA SER A 773 34.88 -48.42 -47.17
C SER A 773 35.68 -49.72 -47.19
N SER A 774 35.13 -50.77 -47.80
CA SER A 774 35.80 -52.06 -47.95
C SER A 774 35.93 -52.44 -49.41
N ASN A 775 37.08 -52.99 -49.81
CA ASN A 775 37.32 -53.52 -51.15
C ASN A 775 38.12 -54.82 -51.03
N VAL A 776 37.49 -55.94 -51.36
CA VAL A 776 38.01 -57.29 -51.13
C VAL A 776 37.90 -58.15 -52.38
N SER A 777 38.99 -58.80 -52.76
CA SER A 777 39.02 -59.84 -53.79
C SER A 777 38.80 -61.20 -53.15
N HIS A 778 37.88 -62.01 -53.68
CA HIS A 778 37.64 -63.38 -53.22
C HIS A 778 37.69 -64.38 -54.37
N LEU A 779 38.36 -65.51 -54.13
CA LEU A 779 38.52 -66.61 -55.08
C LEU A 779 37.56 -67.75 -54.72
N TYR A 780 36.59 -68.00 -55.59
CA TYR A 780 35.72 -69.18 -55.50
C TYR A 780 36.38 -70.35 -56.20
N THR A 781 36.40 -71.53 -55.57
CA THR A 781 37.01 -72.77 -56.12
C THR A 781 36.03 -73.94 -56.08
N ASP A 782 36.33 -75.00 -56.83
CA ASP A 782 35.49 -76.21 -56.96
C ASP A 782 34.06 -75.95 -57.50
N LEU A 783 33.91 -74.90 -58.31
CA LEU A 783 32.64 -74.45 -58.89
C LEU A 783 31.98 -75.50 -59.79
N LYS A 784 30.65 -75.61 -59.69
CA LYS A 784 29.80 -76.52 -60.47
C LYS A 784 28.57 -75.81 -61.00
N ASP A 785 27.98 -76.40 -62.05
CA ASP A 785 26.66 -76.00 -62.54
C ASP A 785 25.63 -76.02 -61.41
N GLY A 786 24.88 -74.93 -61.30
CA GLY A 786 23.84 -74.72 -60.30
C GLY A 786 24.34 -74.30 -58.92
N ASP A 787 25.64 -74.04 -58.74
CA ASP A 787 26.14 -73.43 -57.50
C ASP A 787 25.53 -72.02 -57.34
N PHE A 788 25.14 -71.70 -56.11
CA PHE A 788 24.51 -70.43 -55.77
C PHE A 788 25.13 -69.88 -54.49
N PHE A 789 25.64 -68.66 -54.57
CA PHE A 789 26.25 -67.97 -53.44
C PHE A 789 25.47 -66.71 -53.09
N THR A 790 25.21 -66.51 -51.80
CA THR A 790 24.78 -65.22 -51.27
C THR A 790 25.98 -64.57 -50.62
N VAL A 791 26.47 -63.48 -51.24
CA VAL A 791 27.54 -62.68 -50.65
C VAL A 791 26.88 -61.63 -49.77
N THR A 792 27.25 -61.62 -48.50
CA THR A 792 26.73 -60.69 -47.50
C THR A 792 27.88 -59.86 -46.94
N VAL A 793 27.68 -58.56 -46.80
CA VAL A 793 28.52 -57.68 -45.99
C VAL A 793 27.71 -57.20 -44.81
N THR A 794 28.24 -57.39 -43.60
CA THR A 794 27.65 -56.88 -42.36
C THR A 794 28.54 -55.75 -41.84
N LEU A 795 27.94 -54.60 -41.59
CA LEU A 795 28.62 -53.43 -41.05
C LEU A 795 28.50 -53.43 -39.54
N TYR A 796 29.62 -53.24 -38.86
CA TYR A 796 29.72 -53.12 -37.42
C TYR A 796 30.37 -51.79 -37.01
N SER A 797 29.94 -51.23 -35.88
CA SER A 797 30.69 -50.18 -35.20
C SER A 797 32.01 -50.75 -34.66
N LEU A 798 33.01 -49.91 -34.39
CA LEU A 798 34.27 -50.35 -33.76
C LEU A 798 34.09 -50.94 -32.34
N ALA A 799 32.91 -50.77 -31.73
CA ALA A 799 32.54 -51.40 -30.47
C ALA A 799 31.92 -52.81 -30.66
N GLY A 800 31.75 -53.27 -31.90
CA GLY A 800 31.19 -54.58 -32.26
C GLY A 800 29.67 -54.63 -32.35
N GLU A 801 28.98 -53.48 -32.46
CA GLU A 801 27.53 -53.43 -32.66
C GLU A 801 27.19 -53.53 -34.14
N LYS A 802 26.28 -54.44 -34.53
CA LYS A 802 25.81 -54.58 -35.92
C LYS A 802 24.96 -53.36 -36.29
N LEU A 803 25.42 -52.58 -37.28
CA LEU A 803 24.76 -51.36 -37.76
C LEU A 803 23.84 -51.66 -38.95
N ALA A 804 24.36 -52.36 -39.96
CA ALA A 804 23.61 -52.68 -41.18
C ALA A 804 24.13 -53.96 -41.84
N GLU A 805 23.42 -54.41 -42.87
CA GLU A 805 23.82 -55.56 -43.67
C GLU A 805 23.28 -55.42 -45.08
N ASP A 806 24.07 -55.87 -46.04
CA ASP A 806 23.69 -55.90 -47.44
C ASP A 806 24.12 -57.20 -48.10
N SER A 807 23.40 -57.62 -49.15
CA SER A 807 23.69 -58.86 -49.85
C SER A 807 23.40 -58.82 -51.35
N ILE A 808 24.16 -59.61 -52.09
CA ILE A 808 24.00 -59.88 -53.52
C ILE A 808 23.99 -61.39 -53.76
N SER A 809 23.50 -61.81 -54.93
CA SER A 809 23.47 -63.22 -55.31
C SER A 809 24.33 -63.52 -56.53
N ILE A 810 24.98 -64.67 -56.52
CA ILE A 810 25.78 -65.18 -57.62
C ILE A 810 25.26 -66.57 -57.98
N GLU A 811 24.88 -66.78 -59.23
CA GLU A 811 24.49 -68.07 -59.79
C GLU A 811 25.55 -68.55 -60.78
N VAL A 812 25.94 -69.82 -60.70
CA VAL A 812 26.91 -70.44 -61.60
C VAL A 812 26.20 -71.38 -62.54
N ILE A 813 26.42 -71.20 -63.84
CA ILE A 813 25.82 -72.02 -64.90
C ILE A 813 26.90 -72.60 -65.81
N GLU A 814 26.71 -73.82 -66.31
CA GLU A 814 27.58 -74.48 -67.28
C GLU A 814 27.13 -74.19 -68.72
N GLU A 815 28.10 -73.96 -69.61
CA GLU A 815 27.86 -73.69 -71.04
C GLU A 815 27.17 -74.90 -71.71
N GLN A 816 25.94 -74.72 -72.22
CA GLN A 816 25.21 -75.81 -72.87
C GLN A 816 25.75 -76.08 -74.29
N ALA A 817 26.19 -77.33 -74.55
CA ALA A 817 26.67 -77.75 -75.86
C ALA A 817 25.56 -77.69 -76.94
N GLU A 818 25.87 -77.07 -78.09
CA GLU A 818 24.93 -76.91 -79.21
C GLU A 818 24.72 -78.24 -79.96
N ILE A 819 23.52 -78.82 -79.83
CA ILE A 819 23.11 -80.05 -80.51
C ILE A 819 22.80 -79.74 -81.97
N VAL A 820 23.35 -80.52 -82.89
CA VAL A 820 23.13 -80.37 -84.33
C VAL A 820 22.10 -81.36 -84.83
N GLU A 821 20.98 -80.83 -85.31
CA GLU A 821 19.93 -81.63 -85.95
C GLU A 821 20.18 -81.78 -87.45
N PHE A 822 20.10 -83.01 -87.96
CA PHE A 822 20.13 -83.30 -89.38
C PHE A 822 18.72 -83.51 -89.91
N ILE A 823 18.34 -82.76 -90.94
CA ILE A 823 17.00 -82.86 -91.56
C ILE A 823 16.88 -84.10 -92.45
N ASP A 824 18.01 -84.55 -93.01
CA ASP A 824 18.08 -85.74 -93.83
C ASP A 824 18.63 -86.91 -93.02
N PRO A 825 17.81 -87.95 -92.73
CA PRO A 825 18.24 -89.08 -91.92
C PRO A 825 19.34 -89.91 -92.58
N ASN A 826 19.46 -89.90 -93.92
CA ASN A 826 20.54 -90.59 -94.61
C ASN A 826 21.85 -89.81 -94.48
N LEU A 827 21.80 -88.48 -94.51
CA LEU A 827 22.97 -87.65 -94.20
C LEU A 827 23.39 -87.81 -92.74
N GLU A 828 22.43 -87.78 -91.82
CA GLU A 828 22.69 -88.02 -90.41
C GLU A 828 23.38 -89.38 -90.21
N THR A 829 22.88 -90.43 -90.86
CA THR A 829 23.45 -91.77 -90.79
C THR A 829 24.88 -91.80 -91.34
N ALA A 830 25.13 -91.18 -92.50
CA ALA A 830 26.46 -91.14 -93.10
C ALA A 830 27.48 -90.39 -92.21
N VAL A 831 27.07 -89.28 -91.61
CA VAL A 831 27.92 -88.51 -90.69
C VAL A 831 28.18 -89.28 -89.40
N ARG A 832 27.15 -89.93 -88.84
CA ARG A 832 27.28 -90.78 -87.65
C ARG A 832 28.21 -91.97 -87.86
N GLU A 833 28.15 -92.61 -89.02
CA GLU A 833 29.03 -93.71 -89.38
C GLU A 833 30.49 -93.26 -89.46
N GLU A 834 30.75 -92.11 -90.09
CA GLU A 834 32.11 -91.58 -90.25
C GLU A 834 32.73 -91.13 -88.92
N LEU A 835 31.94 -90.48 -88.06
CA LEU A 835 32.37 -90.06 -86.72
C LEU A 835 32.32 -91.18 -85.68
N ASN A 836 31.79 -92.35 -86.04
CA ASN A 836 31.61 -93.50 -85.15
C ASN A 836 30.73 -93.17 -83.91
N ILE A 837 29.64 -92.42 -84.14
CA ILE A 837 28.67 -91.96 -83.13
C ILE A 837 27.27 -92.56 -83.42
N PRO A 838 27.06 -93.86 -83.15
CA PRO A 838 25.87 -94.58 -83.63
C PRO A 838 24.57 -94.23 -82.90
N SER A 839 24.61 -93.62 -81.71
CA SER A 839 23.42 -93.51 -80.86
C SER A 839 23.30 -92.29 -79.94
N ARG A 840 24.37 -91.57 -79.62
CA ARG A 840 24.27 -90.33 -78.81
C ARG A 840 24.00 -89.11 -79.70
N GLU A 841 23.42 -88.05 -79.17
CA GLU A 841 23.21 -86.79 -79.90
C GLU A 841 24.55 -86.25 -80.44
N MET A 842 24.52 -85.66 -81.64
CA MET A 842 25.68 -85.05 -82.28
C MET A 842 25.71 -83.57 -81.95
N THR A 843 26.86 -83.08 -81.48
CA THR A 843 27.06 -81.67 -81.17
C THR A 843 27.83 -80.97 -82.29
N ALA A 844 27.83 -79.64 -82.28
CA ALA A 844 28.66 -78.86 -83.19
C ALA A 844 30.14 -79.27 -83.09
N ALA A 845 30.62 -79.52 -81.87
CA ALA A 845 31.98 -79.98 -81.61
C ALA A 845 32.29 -81.35 -82.26
N ASP A 846 31.35 -82.31 -82.24
CA ASP A 846 31.54 -83.59 -82.92
C ASP A 846 31.74 -83.42 -84.43
N LEU A 847 31.00 -82.47 -85.03
CA LEU A 847 31.08 -82.20 -86.45
C LEU A 847 32.36 -81.47 -86.83
N GLU A 848 32.99 -80.74 -85.92
CA GLU A 848 34.34 -80.21 -86.15
C GLU A 848 35.37 -81.32 -86.37
N GLU A 849 35.16 -82.54 -85.87
CA GLU A 849 36.06 -83.67 -86.13
C GLU A 849 35.86 -84.27 -87.54
N LEU A 850 34.74 -83.96 -88.20
CA LEU A 850 34.40 -84.48 -89.52
C LEU A 850 35.25 -83.78 -90.60
N THR A 851 36.34 -84.42 -91.00
CA THR A 851 37.25 -83.86 -92.02
C THR A 851 37.00 -84.37 -93.43
N ASN A 852 36.36 -85.53 -93.58
CA ASN A 852 35.96 -86.08 -94.88
C ASN A 852 34.62 -86.79 -94.71
N LEU A 853 33.74 -86.71 -95.70
CA LEU A 853 32.48 -87.45 -95.71
C LEU A 853 32.26 -88.04 -97.10
N TRP A 854 32.00 -89.35 -97.14
CA TRP A 854 31.71 -90.09 -98.37
C TRP A 854 30.27 -90.59 -98.33
N ALA A 855 29.39 -90.03 -99.16
CA ALA A 855 27.96 -90.34 -99.16
C ALA A 855 27.40 -90.59 -100.57
N VAL A 856 28.18 -91.27 -101.41
CA VAL A 856 27.85 -91.55 -102.81
C VAL A 856 26.75 -92.60 -102.93
N LYS A 857 25.66 -92.25 -103.63
CA LYS A 857 24.44 -93.07 -103.85
C LYS A 857 23.51 -93.21 -102.62
N GLU A 858 23.65 -92.37 -101.60
CA GLU A 858 22.83 -92.40 -100.38
C GLU A 858 21.52 -91.58 -100.45
N GLU A 859 21.11 -91.14 -101.66
CA GLU A 859 19.87 -90.38 -101.90
C GLU A 859 19.66 -89.13 -101.02
N ILE A 860 20.74 -88.48 -100.57
CA ILE A 860 20.68 -87.27 -99.73
C ILE A 860 20.01 -86.10 -100.46
N TYR A 861 18.95 -85.56 -99.88
CA TYR A 861 18.14 -84.45 -100.37
C TYR A 861 18.29 -83.16 -99.56
N ASN A 862 18.87 -83.21 -98.35
CA ASN A 862 19.15 -82.01 -97.54
C ASN A 862 20.51 -82.09 -96.83
N LEU A 863 21.27 -80.99 -96.85
CA LEU A 863 22.59 -80.86 -96.24
C LEU A 863 22.60 -80.15 -94.88
N THR A 864 21.44 -79.72 -94.36
CA THR A 864 21.33 -79.09 -93.04
C THR A 864 21.87 -80.01 -91.95
N GLY A 865 22.67 -79.43 -91.07
CA GLY A 865 23.48 -80.09 -90.05
C GLY A 865 24.96 -80.13 -90.44
N LEU A 866 25.29 -80.14 -91.74
CA LEU A 866 26.69 -80.21 -92.18
C LEU A 866 27.44 -78.87 -92.07
N GLU A 867 26.73 -77.74 -91.93
CA GLU A 867 27.33 -76.42 -91.75
C GLU A 867 28.22 -76.31 -90.50
N PHE A 868 27.96 -77.15 -89.50
CA PHE A 868 28.76 -77.25 -88.27
C PHE A 868 30.04 -78.09 -88.45
N ALA A 869 30.17 -78.81 -89.57
CA ALA A 869 31.40 -79.52 -89.92
C ALA A 869 32.46 -78.58 -90.50
N VAL A 870 32.88 -77.58 -89.71
CA VAL A 870 33.75 -76.48 -90.15
C VAL A 870 35.11 -76.93 -90.67
N ASN A 871 35.57 -78.13 -90.28
CA ASN A 871 36.84 -78.72 -90.72
C ASN A 871 36.69 -79.72 -91.88
N LEU A 872 35.51 -79.84 -92.49
CA LEU A 872 35.25 -80.74 -93.61
C LEU A 872 36.03 -80.28 -94.86
N LYS A 873 36.97 -81.11 -95.31
CA LYS A 873 37.86 -80.83 -96.45
C LYS A 873 37.42 -81.51 -97.74
N SER A 874 36.73 -82.64 -97.64
CA SER A 874 36.28 -83.42 -98.78
C SER A 874 34.87 -83.95 -98.54
N LEU A 875 33.95 -83.61 -99.45
CA LEU A 875 32.58 -84.12 -99.49
C LEU A 875 32.37 -84.77 -100.86
N ILE A 876 32.19 -86.09 -100.89
CA ILE A 876 32.12 -86.90 -102.12
C ILE A 876 30.77 -87.61 -102.22
#